data_AF-R7HCW9-F1
#
_entry.id   AF-R7HCW9-F1
#
_cell.length_a   1.000
_cell.length_b   1.000
_cell.length_c   1.000
_cell.angle_alpha   90.00
_cell.angle_beta   90.00
_cell.angle_gamma   90.00
#
_symmetry.space_group_name_H-M   'P 1'
#
loop_
_entity.id
_entity.type
_entity.pdbx_description
1 polymer ?
#
loop_
_entity_poly.entity_id
_entity_poly.type
_entity_poly.pdbx_seq_one_letter_code
_entity_poly.pdbx_strand_id
1 'polypeptide(L)'
;MGILDSLKDSFVLSKINKKSNIEIEQLVNLTDNQLKKLMNNNEIYLLDLGKISSYDFLKKLIELYKFSKDDYKNVSLLLNRPDEKMYKIVETSDVSNIRKNLCEESINRFITDTSYTIDINLFPEEFIKNYDDILLVSALPNDIRQKYYSKKITEKDLLDNIKLFSKVKYPNIILDNVNYKNKYSKNFILKLGLDGLEKVTTILGDNFYHIYNDQNKMEEMCKFLEQNKPNNYYDGVVNYLYTDEEFLSALGIKQFNTELSFYTQYFLDQINKNNINKIDLINYCNKVFSNYQRESSFYKFMENMTTILSGNETINSTEELFEKTAISLAKEKESKTQAFTSDFISAHQQYFLPNEAPDALKEKFYNKQLTYKDVLDNLSYFSNTNISLAFFDENDNRCGLFDNNLFLNLLQICDGNLKNLNCTFFENILSRPDSNINFISSYDEFLSIFEKYYMSNGIPIKDFEILKKIGFNKSYLNEIEDNIKRYNLQKDNIKCDLRLLTNNIVEKFDINILKALMTYYHSGAVSLLINYSNDDVIVKKINTLLALLSKSDNNFINGKNINYIILSFDKCRGLFDDLIKNNIILNEVQIKNLNDILANKNKYNIENIEQLTNYSIHKKKILNEKLESNNLDDVQSAITECLFSFERRDIFDLDNVYGIFKDKMYLKKIQSYLPVDIASALEIIKEVYNNRDINNLKAIFDDCMELGNVGINAVQIKTALRNAYKKLYNSELFKGEGNKEYYINGVNSDICSRNVNGEKISSENNIKVVELNDKPFKLIVHHIFVGSPDPLLEDIPSRIIKNPEIWNTKEGATTLSTTVISNSCIKTFGVNQPGAHIYYGFNELPFDVLRGTMSGDAGTLHGGGQLEALSGANKVNTLDYLINVTTAHSPYNEIVLMRRSPIKNKFDGRVQPNCIVTFDDNIDEYTKLAAQYFNVPIYKINYNKYREINMQNIDKYLNGKIEKFDNNDIEIIFSTDFGNLNRNVNKVEMCIQLSKKALNENLINSEQYYDRIQHIVDYSEENDIVVNLNDLVILNNILSNRIEVEENELAK
;
A
#
# COMPACT_ATOMS: atom_id res chain seq x y z
N MET A 1 -4.79 -26.93 -110.56
CA MET A 1 -6.01 -26.55 -109.82
C MET A 1 -5.76 -25.54 -108.70
N GLY A 2 -4.62 -25.56 -107.98
CA GLY A 2 -4.35 -24.60 -106.88
C GLY A 2 -4.20 -23.10 -107.21
N ILE A 3 -3.92 -22.69 -108.45
CA ILE A 3 -3.74 -21.26 -108.81
C ILE A 3 -5.09 -20.53 -108.98
N LEU A 4 -6.10 -21.21 -109.56
CA LEU A 4 -7.45 -20.66 -109.78
C LEU A 4 -8.22 -20.51 -108.45
N ASP A 5 -8.06 -21.45 -107.52
CA ASP A 5 -8.62 -21.33 -106.17
C ASP A 5 -7.94 -20.20 -105.38
N SER A 6 -6.63 -19.99 -105.55
CA SER A 6 -5.90 -18.87 -104.90
C SER A 6 -6.32 -17.48 -105.39
N LEU A 7 -6.68 -17.34 -106.67
CA LEU A 7 -7.13 -16.09 -107.28
C LEU A 7 -8.58 -15.75 -106.85
N LYS A 8 -9.46 -16.75 -106.74
CA LYS A 8 -10.82 -16.58 -106.19
C LYS A 8 -10.80 -16.15 -104.73
N ASP A 9 -9.98 -16.82 -103.90
CA ASP A 9 -9.78 -16.44 -102.50
C ASP A 9 -9.30 -14.99 -102.38
N SER A 10 -8.28 -14.61 -103.16
CA SER A 10 -7.68 -13.26 -103.11
C SER A 10 -8.66 -12.16 -103.51
N PHE A 11 -9.57 -12.43 -104.45
CA PHE A 11 -10.58 -11.45 -104.88
C PHE A 11 -11.65 -11.22 -103.81
N VAL A 12 -12.15 -12.28 -103.16
CA VAL A 12 -13.11 -12.18 -102.04
C VAL A 12 -12.47 -11.46 -100.84
N LEU A 13 -11.24 -11.81 -100.50
CA LEU A 13 -10.49 -11.18 -99.40
C LEU A 13 -10.16 -9.71 -99.67
N SER A 14 -9.87 -9.32 -100.91
CA SER A 14 -9.58 -7.92 -101.28
C SER A 14 -10.75 -6.96 -101.07
N LYS A 15 -12.00 -7.46 -101.13
CA LYS A 15 -13.20 -6.66 -100.83
C LYS A 15 -13.41 -6.46 -99.33
N ILE A 16 -13.04 -7.45 -98.53
CA ILE A 16 -13.17 -7.40 -97.06
C ILE A 16 -12.04 -6.53 -96.46
N ASN A 17 -10.79 -6.70 -96.92
CA ASN A 17 -9.63 -5.93 -96.45
C ASN A 17 -9.69 -4.41 -96.73
N LYS A 18 -10.61 -3.94 -97.58
CA LYS A 18 -10.80 -2.50 -97.84
C LYS A 18 -11.69 -1.80 -96.81
N LYS A 19 -12.38 -2.54 -95.94
CA LYS A 19 -13.22 -1.96 -94.88
C LYS A 19 -12.42 -1.76 -93.60
N SER A 20 -12.61 -0.63 -92.93
CA SER A 20 -11.96 -0.33 -91.65
C SER A 20 -12.53 -1.15 -90.48
N ASN A 21 -13.81 -1.54 -90.54
CA ASN A 21 -14.47 -2.43 -89.58
C ASN A 21 -15.24 -3.52 -90.33
N ILE A 22 -15.18 -4.75 -89.82
CA ILE A 22 -15.79 -5.94 -90.42
C ILE A 22 -16.91 -6.45 -89.51
N GLU A 23 -18.05 -6.82 -90.10
CA GLU A 23 -19.13 -7.51 -89.39
C GLU A 23 -18.88 -9.01 -89.41
N ILE A 24 -19.18 -9.70 -88.30
CA ILE A 24 -18.96 -11.15 -88.17
C ILE A 24 -19.71 -11.95 -89.26
N GLU A 25 -20.89 -11.48 -89.69
CA GLU A 25 -21.69 -12.11 -90.77
C GLU A 25 -20.93 -12.22 -92.09
N GLN A 26 -20.07 -11.25 -92.37
CA GLN A 26 -19.26 -11.22 -93.58
C GLN A 26 -18.14 -12.28 -93.54
N LEU A 27 -17.74 -12.71 -92.33
CA LEU A 27 -16.69 -13.70 -92.10
C LEU A 27 -17.23 -15.14 -92.02
N VAL A 28 -18.49 -15.32 -91.63
CA VAL A 28 -19.17 -16.62 -91.48
C VAL A 28 -19.14 -17.47 -92.75
N ASN A 29 -19.22 -16.83 -93.92
CA ASN A 29 -19.26 -17.49 -95.22
C ASN A 29 -17.88 -17.78 -95.82
N LEU A 30 -16.79 -17.45 -95.12
CA LEU A 30 -15.43 -17.70 -95.58
C LEU A 30 -14.97 -19.11 -95.20
N THR A 31 -14.11 -19.69 -96.04
CA THR A 31 -13.46 -20.98 -95.75
C THR A 31 -12.31 -20.81 -94.75
N ASP A 32 -11.90 -21.89 -94.06
CA ASP A 32 -10.79 -21.85 -93.10
C ASP A 32 -9.49 -21.33 -93.73
N ASN A 33 -9.19 -21.69 -94.98
CA ASN A 33 -8.02 -21.18 -95.71
C ASN A 33 -8.15 -19.68 -96.03
N GLN A 34 -9.36 -19.17 -96.29
CA GLN A 34 -9.61 -17.74 -96.48
C GLN A 34 -9.48 -16.97 -95.17
N LEU A 35 -10.00 -17.49 -94.06
CA LEU A 35 -9.86 -16.88 -92.73
C LEU A 35 -8.40 -16.82 -92.27
N LYS A 36 -7.61 -17.90 -92.49
CA LYS A 36 -6.16 -17.89 -92.20
C LYS A 36 -5.41 -16.86 -93.03
N LYS A 37 -5.70 -16.77 -94.33
CA LYS A 37 -5.12 -15.74 -95.22
C LYS A 37 -5.55 -14.32 -94.84
N LEU A 38 -6.79 -14.13 -94.35
CA LEU A 38 -7.26 -12.83 -93.86
C LEU A 38 -6.44 -12.39 -92.63
N MET A 39 -6.16 -13.32 -91.72
CA MET A 39 -5.37 -13.09 -90.50
C MET A 39 -3.85 -13.00 -90.73
N ASN A 40 -3.33 -13.18 -91.95
CA ASN A 40 -1.89 -13.05 -92.24
C ASN A 40 -1.33 -11.63 -92.00
N ASN A 41 -2.18 -10.61 -91.93
CA ASN A 41 -1.78 -9.24 -91.56
C ASN A 41 -1.77 -9.02 -90.02
N ASN A 42 -1.86 -10.10 -89.25
CA ASN A 42 -1.88 -10.21 -87.79
C ASN A 42 -3.06 -9.54 -87.06
N GLU A 43 -3.90 -8.73 -87.70
CA GLU A 43 -4.96 -7.98 -87.00
C GLU A 43 -6.16 -7.70 -87.91
N ILE A 44 -7.37 -7.88 -87.38
CA ILE A 44 -8.62 -7.41 -87.99
C ILE A 44 -9.45 -6.64 -86.96
N TYR A 45 -10.35 -5.76 -87.42
CA TYR A 45 -11.24 -5.01 -86.55
C TYR A 45 -12.69 -5.46 -86.75
N LEU A 46 -13.25 -6.14 -85.75
CA LEU A 46 -14.66 -6.47 -85.70
C LEU A 46 -15.47 -5.30 -85.14
N LEU A 47 -16.61 -4.99 -85.75
CA LEU A 47 -17.45 -3.87 -85.36
C LEU A 47 -17.88 -3.93 -83.87
N ASP A 48 -18.22 -5.12 -83.38
CA ASP A 48 -18.82 -5.31 -82.05
C ASP A 48 -17.83 -5.58 -80.91
N LEU A 49 -16.55 -5.79 -81.24
CA LEU A 49 -15.50 -6.25 -80.30
C LEU A 49 -14.20 -5.46 -80.42
N GLY A 50 -14.00 -4.77 -81.54
CA GLY A 50 -12.76 -4.08 -81.85
C GLY A 50 -11.69 -5.03 -82.39
N LYS A 51 -10.46 -4.83 -81.94
CA LYS A 51 -9.25 -5.40 -82.54
C LYS A 51 -9.07 -6.88 -82.17
N ILE A 52 -8.96 -7.74 -83.18
CA ILE A 52 -8.72 -9.18 -83.05
C ILE A 52 -7.43 -9.57 -83.75
N SER A 53 -6.51 -10.20 -83.02
CA SER A 53 -5.20 -10.63 -83.53
C SER A 53 -4.98 -12.14 -83.50
N SER A 54 -5.88 -12.91 -82.88
CA SER A 54 -5.80 -14.37 -82.81
C SER A 54 -6.75 -15.01 -83.82
N TYR A 55 -6.19 -15.87 -84.68
CA TYR A 55 -6.98 -16.66 -85.63
C TYR A 55 -7.91 -17.63 -84.91
N ASP A 56 -7.45 -18.27 -83.84
CA ASP A 56 -8.23 -19.25 -83.09
C ASP A 56 -9.38 -18.56 -82.33
N PHE A 57 -9.13 -17.38 -81.77
CA PHE A 57 -10.18 -16.55 -81.14
C PHE A 57 -11.23 -16.12 -82.15
N LEU A 58 -10.80 -15.60 -83.31
CA LEU A 58 -11.70 -15.19 -84.38
C LEU A 58 -12.54 -16.38 -84.88
N LYS A 59 -11.89 -17.54 -85.08
CA LYS A 59 -12.56 -18.75 -85.54
C LYS A 59 -13.64 -19.17 -84.54
N LYS A 60 -13.32 -19.16 -83.25
CA LYS A 60 -14.28 -19.49 -82.19
C LYS A 60 -15.43 -18.51 -82.09
N LEU A 61 -15.20 -17.21 -82.30
CA LEU A 61 -16.28 -16.21 -82.39
C LEU A 61 -17.19 -16.44 -83.60
N ILE A 62 -16.64 -16.83 -84.75
CA ILE A 62 -17.42 -17.18 -85.94
C ILE A 62 -18.22 -18.46 -85.69
N GLU A 63 -17.62 -19.47 -85.07
CA GLU A 63 -18.30 -20.70 -84.65
C GLU A 63 -19.45 -20.38 -83.68
N LEU A 64 -19.22 -19.50 -82.71
CA LEU A 64 -20.24 -19.01 -81.77
C LEU A 64 -21.36 -18.28 -82.49
N TYR A 65 -21.05 -17.40 -83.43
CA TYR A 65 -22.07 -16.68 -84.20
C TYR A 65 -22.96 -17.62 -85.02
N LYS A 66 -22.37 -18.67 -85.59
CA LYS A 66 -23.10 -19.72 -86.32
C LYS A 66 -23.97 -20.56 -85.40
N PHE A 67 -23.48 -20.83 -84.19
CA PHE A 67 -24.18 -21.62 -83.19
C PHE A 67 -25.35 -20.84 -82.57
N SER A 68 -25.14 -19.58 -82.18
CA SER A 68 -26.13 -18.72 -81.54
C SER A 68 -25.75 -17.24 -81.72
N LYS A 69 -26.53 -16.51 -82.51
CA LYS A 69 -26.33 -15.07 -82.73
C LYS A 69 -26.51 -14.26 -81.43
N ASP A 70 -27.44 -14.68 -80.58
CA ASP A 70 -27.73 -14.02 -79.31
C ASP A 70 -26.59 -14.22 -78.31
N ASP A 71 -26.00 -15.42 -78.24
CA ASP A 71 -24.85 -15.67 -77.39
C ASP A 71 -23.61 -14.92 -77.89
N TYR A 72 -23.39 -14.84 -79.21
CA TYR A 72 -22.33 -14.00 -79.75
C TYR A 72 -22.49 -12.54 -79.34
N LYS A 73 -23.71 -11.98 -79.40
CA LYS A 73 -23.96 -10.59 -79.01
C LYS A 73 -23.65 -10.35 -77.53
N ASN A 74 -24.10 -11.25 -76.65
CA ASN A 74 -23.84 -11.14 -75.21
C ASN A 74 -22.36 -11.35 -74.87
N VAL A 75 -21.69 -12.32 -75.52
CA VAL A 75 -20.25 -12.54 -75.39
C VAL A 75 -19.46 -11.32 -75.86
N SER A 76 -19.88 -10.69 -76.96
CA SER A 76 -19.24 -9.47 -77.46
C SER A 76 -19.32 -8.32 -76.44
N LEU A 77 -20.45 -8.18 -75.76
CA LEU A 77 -20.64 -7.18 -74.70
C LEU A 77 -19.82 -7.48 -73.44
N LEU A 78 -19.73 -8.75 -73.03
CA LEU A 78 -18.87 -9.16 -71.90
C LEU A 78 -17.38 -8.92 -72.20
N LEU A 79 -17.00 -9.00 -73.48
CA LEU A 79 -15.65 -8.76 -73.98
C LEU A 79 -15.38 -7.28 -74.33
N ASN A 80 -16.17 -6.32 -73.82
CA ASN A 80 -15.97 -4.89 -74.10
C ASN A 80 -14.60 -4.36 -73.58
N ARG A 81 -13.94 -5.08 -72.66
CA ARG A 81 -12.52 -4.91 -72.27
C ARG A 81 -11.91 -6.25 -71.83
N PRO A 82 -11.59 -7.16 -72.76
CA PRO A 82 -11.17 -8.50 -72.41
C PRO A 82 -9.77 -8.48 -71.81
N ASP A 83 -9.53 -9.36 -70.84
CA ASP A 83 -8.18 -9.69 -70.41
C ASP A 83 -7.71 -11.00 -71.05
N GLU A 84 -6.45 -11.35 -70.83
CA GLU A 84 -5.81 -12.53 -71.41
C GLU A 84 -6.56 -13.84 -71.07
N LYS A 85 -7.18 -13.92 -69.88
CA LYS A 85 -7.98 -15.09 -69.48
C LYS A 85 -9.29 -15.18 -70.26
N MET A 86 -10.01 -14.07 -70.42
CA MET A 86 -11.23 -14.04 -71.23
C MET A 86 -10.96 -14.38 -72.70
N TYR A 87 -9.84 -13.89 -73.25
CA TYR A 87 -9.40 -14.31 -74.59
C TYR A 87 -9.22 -15.82 -74.68
N LYS A 88 -8.49 -16.39 -73.73
CA LYS A 88 -8.21 -17.83 -73.69
C LYS A 88 -9.47 -18.67 -73.51
N ILE A 89 -10.43 -18.22 -72.69
CA ILE A 89 -11.72 -18.91 -72.52
C ILE A 89 -12.43 -19.07 -73.86
N VAL A 90 -12.47 -18.03 -74.69
CA VAL A 90 -13.12 -18.10 -76.01
C VAL A 90 -12.36 -19.04 -76.95
N GLU A 91 -11.03 -19.02 -76.92
CA GLU A 91 -10.19 -19.88 -77.77
C GLU A 91 -10.34 -21.37 -77.43
N THR A 92 -10.38 -21.71 -76.15
CA THR A 92 -10.27 -23.10 -75.70
C THR A 92 -11.60 -23.75 -75.33
N SER A 93 -12.66 -22.98 -75.09
CA SER A 93 -13.95 -23.54 -74.67
C SER A 93 -14.74 -24.11 -75.86
N ASP A 94 -15.56 -25.11 -75.56
CA ASP A 94 -16.62 -25.53 -76.47
C ASP A 94 -17.61 -24.38 -76.69
N VAL A 95 -18.07 -24.25 -77.93
CA VAL A 95 -18.87 -23.11 -78.38
C VAL A 95 -20.15 -22.93 -77.56
N SER A 96 -20.79 -24.03 -77.16
CA SER A 96 -21.99 -24.03 -76.29
C SER A 96 -21.72 -23.53 -74.86
N ASN A 97 -20.46 -23.52 -74.43
CA ASN A 97 -20.05 -23.16 -73.06
C ASN A 97 -19.32 -21.80 -72.97
N ILE A 98 -18.92 -21.19 -74.09
CA ILE A 98 -18.17 -19.92 -74.10
C ILE A 98 -18.87 -18.84 -73.25
N ARG A 99 -20.17 -18.63 -73.47
CA ARG A 99 -20.95 -17.61 -72.72
C ARG A 99 -20.95 -17.91 -71.22
N LYS A 100 -21.19 -19.17 -70.83
CA LYS A 100 -21.22 -19.58 -69.42
C LYS A 100 -19.86 -19.33 -68.76
N ASN A 101 -18.77 -19.80 -69.38
CA ASN A 101 -17.42 -19.67 -68.84
C ASN A 101 -16.98 -18.19 -68.72
N LEU A 102 -17.40 -17.34 -69.66
CA LEU A 102 -17.15 -15.89 -69.58
C LEU A 102 -17.99 -15.20 -68.49
N CYS A 103 -19.23 -15.66 -68.26
CA CYS A 103 -20.02 -15.19 -67.12
C CYS A 103 -19.33 -15.57 -65.80
N GLU A 104 -18.84 -16.80 -65.66
CA GLU A 104 -18.08 -17.25 -64.47
C GLU A 104 -16.81 -16.43 -64.26
N GLU A 105 -16.04 -16.16 -65.32
CA GLU A 105 -14.84 -15.33 -65.20
C GLU A 105 -15.16 -13.86 -64.91
N SER A 106 -16.29 -13.34 -65.40
CA SER A 106 -16.75 -12.00 -65.06
C SER A 106 -17.11 -11.88 -63.57
N ILE A 107 -17.70 -12.93 -62.99
CA ILE A 107 -17.92 -13.00 -61.54
C ILE A 107 -16.58 -13.09 -60.79
N ASN A 108 -15.65 -13.94 -61.24
CA ASN A 108 -14.33 -14.04 -60.63
C ASN A 108 -13.57 -12.70 -60.64
N ARG A 109 -13.59 -11.96 -61.75
CA ARG A 109 -13.02 -10.60 -61.81
C ARG A 109 -13.76 -9.65 -60.90
N PHE A 110 -15.08 -9.69 -60.84
CA PHE A 110 -15.83 -8.84 -59.93
C PHE A 110 -15.45 -9.07 -58.45
N ILE A 111 -15.06 -10.31 -58.10
CA ILE A 111 -14.55 -10.66 -56.76
C ILE A 111 -13.11 -10.19 -56.55
N THR A 112 -12.25 -10.31 -57.57
CA THR A 112 -10.78 -10.18 -57.43
C THR A 112 -10.20 -8.85 -57.88
N ASP A 113 -10.87 -8.12 -58.77
CA ASP A 113 -10.46 -6.83 -59.33
C ASP A 113 -11.39 -5.73 -58.82
N THR A 114 -10.83 -4.84 -57.99
CA THR A 114 -11.56 -3.73 -57.35
C THR A 114 -12.07 -2.69 -58.34
N SER A 115 -11.54 -2.65 -59.55
CA SER A 115 -11.94 -1.72 -60.61
C SER A 115 -12.98 -2.29 -61.58
N TYR A 116 -13.21 -3.62 -61.54
CA TYR A 116 -14.07 -4.29 -62.50
C TYR A 116 -15.55 -4.13 -62.12
N THR A 117 -16.32 -3.55 -63.04
CA THR A 117 -17.77 -3.36 -62.90
C THR A 117 -18.53 -4.38 -63.72
N ILE A 118 -19.70 -4.78 -63.26
CA ILE A 118 -20.57 -5.74 -63.97
C ILE A 118 -21.88 -5.10 -64.40
N ASP A 119 -22.37 -5.46 -65.58
CA ASP A 119 -23.74 -5.21 -66.00
C ASP A 119 -24.51 -6.53 -65.95
N ILE A 120 -25.45 -6.61 -65.01
CA ILE A 120 -26.19 -7.84 -64.75
C ILE A 120 -27.08 -8.26 -65.93
N ASN A 121 -27.48 -7.32 -66.80
CA ASN A 121 -28.37 -7.62 -67.93
C ASN A 121 -27.72 -8.53 -68.99
N LEU A 122 -26.39 -8.72 -68.91
CA LEU A 122 -25.64 -9.59 -69.82
C LEU A 122 -25.65 -11.07 -69.39
N PHE A 123 -26.05 -11.33 -68.14
CA PHE A 123 -26.07 -12.66 -67.55
C PHE A 123 -27.43 -13.35 -67.75
N PRO A 124 -27.46 -14.66 -68.04
CA PRO A 124 -28.71 -15.43 -68.06
C PRO A 124 -29.43 -15.41 -66.71
N GLU A 125 -30.77 -15.41 -66.69
CA GLU A 125 -31.55 -15.39 -65.45
C GLU A 125 -31.22 -16.56 -64.50
N GLU A 126 -31.06 -17.77 -65.06
CA GLU A 126 -30.68 -18.96 -64.29
C GLU A 126 -29.26 -18.84 -63.70
N PHE A 127 -28.35 -18.16 -64.42
CA PHE A 127 -27.00 -17.88 -63.94
C PHE A 127 -27.04 -16.87 -62.77
N ILE A 128 -27.81 -15.80 -62.92
CA ILE A 128 -28.00 -14.79 -61.87
C ILE A 128 -28.50 -15.44 -60.59
N LYS A 129 -29.48 -16.35 -60.69
CA LYS A 129 -30.03 -17.07 -59.54
C LYS A 129 -29.00 -17.97 -58.85
N ASN A 130 -28.13 -18.61 -59.63
CA ASN A 130 -27.09 -19.51 -59.10
C ASN A 130 -25.94 -18.76 -58.41
N TYR A 131 -25.74 -17.48 -58.72
CA TYR A 131 -24.70 -16.62 -58.15
C TYR A 131 -25.29 -15.45 -57.34
N ASP A 132 -26.52 -15.59 -56.86
CA ASP A 132 -27.21 -14.54 -56.10
C ASP A 132 -26.53 -14.24 -54.75
N ASP A 133 -25.77 -15.20 -54.20
CA ASP A 133 -24.92 -14.99 -53.02
C ASP A 133 -23.76 -14.00 -53.25
N ILE A 134 -23.41 -13.74 -54.51
CA ILE A 134 -22.38 -12.77 -54.92
C ILE A 134 -23.00 -11.53 -55.57
N LEU A 135 -24.04 -11.70 -56.39
CA LEU A 135 -24.72 -10.63 -57.11
C LEU A 135 -25.73 -9.86 -56.22
N LEU A 136 -26.28 -10.50 -55.20
CA LEU A 136 -27.15 -9.89 -54.19
C LEU A 136 -28.43 -9.29 -54.79
N VAL A 137 -28.99 -9.95 -55.81
CA VAL A 137 -30.20 -9.50 -56.51
C VAL A 137 -31.43 -9.62 -55.62
N SER A 138 -31.52 -10.70 -54.83
CA SER A 138 -32.63 -10.87 -53.87
C SER A 138 -32.44 -10.09 -52.57
N ALA A 139 -31.19 -9.73 -52.24
CA ALA A 139 -30.83 -9.16 -50.94
C ALA A 139 -30.80 -7.63 -50.92
N LEU A 140 -30.34 -6.97 -51.99
CA LEU A 140 -30.14 -5.51 -52.00
C LEU A 140 -31.22 -4.75 -52.78
N PRO A 141 -31.67 -3.57 -52.29
CA PRO A 141 -32.48 -2.62 -53.07
C PRO A 141 -31.81 -2.23 -54.39
N ASN A 142 -32.61 -1.93 -55.44
CA ASN A 142 -32.09 -1.68 -56.80
C ASN A 142 -31.06 -0.55 -56.87
N ASP A 143 -31.26 0.54 -56.13
CA ASP A 143 -30.36 1.69 -56.06
C ASP A 143 -29.01 1.34 -55.41
N ILE A 144 -29.03 0.61 -54.29
CA ILE A 144 -27.81 0.13 -53.62
C ILE A 144 -27.09 -0.91 -54.48
N ARG A 145 -27.84 -1.78 -55.15
CA ARG A 145 -27.29 -2.82 -56.03
C ARG A 145 -26.56 -2.23 -57.24
N GLN A 146 -27.10 -1.17 -57.85
CA GLN A 146 -26.40 -0.47 -58.94
C GLN A 146 -25.08 0.16 -58.47
N LYS A 147 -25.05 0.70 -57.25
CA LYS A 147 -23.80 1.19 -56.63
C LYS A 147 -22.82 0.04 -56.35
N TYR A 148 -23.30 -1.12 -55.91
CA TYR A 148 -22.49 -2.32 -55.69
C TYR A 148 -21.81 -2.80 -56.98
N TYR A 149 -22.58 -2.94 -58.07
CA TYR A 149 -22.05 -3.37 -59.37
C TYR A 149 -21.09 -2.37 -60.01
N SER A 150 -21.30 -1.08 -59.75
CA SER A 150 -20.43 -0.01 -60.23
C SER A 150 -19.26 0.31 -59.29
N LYS A 151 -19.09 -0.44 -58.20
CA LYS A 151 -18.05 -0.24 -57.16
C LYS A 151 -18.08 1.16 -56.54
N LYS A 152 -19.28 1.69 -56.30
CA LYS A 152 -19.54 3.04 -55.76
C LYS A 152 -20.35 3.04 -54.47
N ILE A 153 -20.26 1.96 -53.69
CA ILE A 153 -20.89 1.89 -52.37
C ILE A 153 -20.23 2.92 -51.47
N THR A 154 -21.03 3.76 -50.81
CA THR A 154 -20.51 4.68 -49.80
C THR A 154 -20.50 4.04 -48.43
N GLU A 155 -19.70 4.61 -47.55
CA GLU A 155 -19.65 4.22 -46.15
C GLU A 155 -21.03 4.28 -45.46
N LYS A 156 -21.85 5.28 -45.81
CA LYS A 156 -23.25 5.37 -45.37
C LYS A 156 -24.11 4.24 -45.92
N ASP A 157 -24.00 3.93 -47.22
CA ASP A 157 -24.76 2.86 -47.85
C ASP A 157 -24.45 1.49 -47.18
N LEU A 158 -23.21 1.27 -46.75
CA LEU A 158 -22.79 0.07 -46.02
C LEU A 158 -23.48 -0.04 -44.66
N LEU A 159 -23.44 1.03 -43.85
CA LEU A 159 -24.01 1.02 -42.50
C LEU A 159 -25.53 0.90 -42.51
N ASP A 160 -26.21 1.69 -43.35
CA ASP A 160 -27.66 1.69 -43.48
C ASP A 160 -28.20 0.30 -43.91
N ASN A 161 -27.35 -0.54 -44.53
CA ASN A 161 -27.69 -1.86 -45.02
C ASN A 161 -26.83 -2.98 -44.39
N ILE A 162 -26.20 -2.76 -43.22
CA ILE A 162 -25.17 -3.66 -42.66
C ILE A 162 -25.69 -5.09 -42.44
N LYS A 163 -26.95 -5.25 -42.01
CA LYS A 163 -27.62 -6.54 -41.78
C LYS A 163 -27.81 -7.37 -43.06
N LEU A 164 -27.84 -6.71 -44.22
CA LEU A 164 -27.90 -7.36 -45.52
C LEU A 164 -26.48 -7.74 -45.99
N PHE A 165 -25.51 -6.85 -45.74
CA PHE A 165 -24.12 -7.06 -46.14
C PHE A 165 -23.37 -8.08 -45.27
N SER A 166 -23.67 -8.21 -43.96
CA SER A 166 -23.04 -9.19 -43.07
C SER A 166 -23.23 -10.64 -43.52
N LYS A 167 -24.30 -10.89 -44.27
CA LYS A 167 -24.63 -12.23 -44.81
C LYS A 167 -23.89 -12.57 -46.10
N VAL A 168 -23.06 -11.67 -46.62
CA VAL A 168 -22.39 -11.85 -47.90
C VAL A 168 -21.16 -12.74 -47.74
N LYS A 169 -21.02 -13.72 -48.63
CA LYS A 169 -19.98 -14.74 -48.59
C LYS A 169 -18.55 -14.20 -48.80
N TYR A 170 -18.43 -13.09 -49.52
CA TYR A 170 -17.16 -12.44 -49.86
C TYR A 170 -17.14 -10.99 -49.38
N PRO A 171 -16.93 -10.75 -48.07
CA PRO A 171 -17.03 -9.42 -47.47
C PRO A 171 -16.03 -8.40 -48.04
N ASN A 172 -14.87 -8.87 -48.50
CA ASN A 172 -13.82 -8.03 -49.10
C ASN A 172 -14.29 -7.28 -50.35
N ILE A 173 -15.24 -7.85 -51.12
CA ILE A 173 -15.82 -7.18 -52.30
C ILE A 173 -16.49 -5.87 -51.90
N ILE A 174 -17.04 -5.81 -50.70
CA ILE A 174 -17.71 -4.62 -50.17
C ILE A 174 -16.68 -3.75 -49.47
N LEU A 175 -15.95 -4.30 -48.49
CA LEU A 175 -15.03 -3.55 -47.65
C LEU A 175 -13.89 -2.87 -48.45
N ASP A 176 -13.34 -3.51 -49.48
CA ASP A 176 -12.25 -2.90 -50.26
C ASP A 176 -12.73 -1.82 -51.23
N ASN A 177 -14.02 -1.84 -51.58
CA ASN A 177 -14.63 -0.98 -52.60
C ASN A 177 -15.57 0.09 -52.01
N VAL A 178 -15.71 0.15 -50.69
CA VAL A 178 -16.46 1.21 -50.02
C VAL A 178 -15.67 2.51 -50.08
N ASN A 179 -16.37 3.59 -50.45
CA ASN A 179 -15.82 4.94 -50.37
C ASN A 179 -15.92 5.44 -48.93
N TYR A 180 -14.81 5.35 -48.20
CA TYR A 180 -14.66 5.79 -46.82
C TYR A 180 -14.40 7.29 -46.72
N LYS A 181 -15.07 7.95 -45.78
CA LYS A 181 -14.91 9.37 -45.50
C LYS A 181 -13.54 9.71 -44.90
N ASN A 182 -12.93 8.80 -44.13
CA ASN A 182 -11.57 8.97 -43.60
C ASN A 182 -10.81 7.63 -43.43
N LYS A 183 -9.50 7.71 -43.17
CA LYS A 183 -8.59 6.54 -43.08
C LYS A 183 -8.81 5.68 -41.82
N TYR A 184 -9.21 6.28 -40.70
CA TYR A 184 -9.41 5.57 -39.43
C TYR A 184 -10.69 4.73 -39.46
N SER A 185 -11.77 5.26 -40.02
CA SER A 185 -13.02 4.51 -40.18
C SER A 185 -12.83 3.30 -41.10
N LYS A 186 -12.07 3.46 -42.18
CA LYS A 186 -11.64 2.34 -43.04
C LYS A 186 -10.90 1.27 -42.25
N ASN A 187 -9.85 1.64 -41.52
CA ASN A 187 -9.05 0.69 -40.74
C ASN A 187 -9.87 -0.03 -39.67
N PHE A 188 -10.75 0.70 -38.99
CA PHE A 188 -11.62 0.17 -37.96
C PHE A 188 -12.61 -0.88 -38.51
N ILE A 189 -13.35 -0.51 -39.55
CA ILE A 189 -14.35 -1.37 -40.20
C ILE A 189 -13.66 -2.63 -40.77
N LEU A 190 -12.48 -2.49 -41.36
CA LEU A 190 -11.70 -3.61 -41.89
C LEU A 190 -11.26 -4.60 -40.80
N LYS A 191 -10.84 -4.11 -39.62
CA LYS A 191 -10.40 -4.98 -38.52
C LYS A 191 -11.56 -5.70 -37.82
N LEU A 192 -12.74 -5.08 -37.76
CA LEU A 192 -13.94 -5.70 -37.20
C LEU A 192 -14.57 -6.75 -38.12
N GLY A 193 -14.55 -6.50 -39.43
CA GLY A 193 -15.35 -7.26 -40.39
C GLY A 193 -16.86 -6.96 -40.27
N LEU A 194 -17.65 -7.47 -41.22
CA LEU A 194 -19.08 -7.16 -41.31
C LEU A 194 -19.88 -7.72 -40.13
N ASP A 195 -19.57 -8.94 -39.67
CA ASP A 195 -20.23 -9.56 -38.51
C ASP A 195 -19.93 -8.81 -37.20
N GLY A 196 -18.69 -8.34 -37.04
CA GLY A 196 -18.31 -7.52 -35.90
C GLY A 196 -19.08 -6.21 -35.87
N LEU A 197 -19.17 -5.52 -37.02
CA LEU A 197 -19.92 -4.26 -37.15
C LEU A 197 -21.41 -4.40 -36.89
N GLU A 198 -22.05 -5.46 -37.38
CA GLU A 198 -23.47 -5.73 -37.08
C GLU A 198 -23.69 -5.92 -35.57
N LYS A 199 -22.78 -6.64 -34.89
CA LYS A 199 -22.88 -6.84 -33.44
C LYS A 199 -22.69 -5.54 -32.66
N VAL A 200 -21.68 -4.74 -33.00
CA VAL A 200 -21.43 -3.43 -32.35
C VAL A 200 -22.63 -2.50 -32.53
N THR A 201 -23.14 -2.37 -33.76
CA THR A 201 -24.30 -1.51 -34.06
C THR A 201 -25.58 -1.99 -33.35
N THR A 202 -25.77 -3.30 -33.24
CA THR A 202 -26.93 -3.89 -32.55
C THR A 202 -26.89 -3.64 -31.04
N ILE A 203 -25.71 -3.75 -30.43
CA ILE A 203 -25.55 -3.64 -28.97
C ILE A 203 -25.54 -2.19 -28.51
N LEU A 204 -24.80 -1.33 -29.21
CA LEU A 204 -24.61 0.07 -28.80
C LEU A 204 -25.64 1.02 -29.41
N GLY A 205 -26.36 0.60 -30.46
CA GLY A 205 -27.40 1.40 -31.10
C GLY A 205 -26.93 2.79 -31.51
N ASP A 206 -27.67 3.82 -31.09
CA ASP A 206 -27.42 5.23 -31.42
C ASP A 206 -26.05 5.74 -30.93
N ASN A 207 -25.53 5.18 -29.84
CA ASN A 207 -24.23 5.59 -29.28
C ASN A 207 -23.08 5.25 -30.24
N PHE A 208 -23.16 4.11 -30.94
CA PHE A 208 -22.20 3.79 -31.99
C PHE A 208 -22.23 4.84 -33.10
N TYR A 209 -23.42 5.23 -33.56
CA TYR A 209 -23.55 6.22 -34.63
C TYR A 209 -23.07 7.62 -34.21
N HIS A 210 -23.25 8.01 -32.95
CA HIS A 210 -22.71 9.28 -32.43
C HIS A 210 -21.18 9.33 -32.51
N ILE A 211 -20.51 8.27 -32.03
CA ILE A 211 -19.05 8.20 -32.02
C ILE A 211 -18.50 8.02 -33.44
N TYR A 212 -19.18 7.22 -34.24
CA TYR A 212 -18.82 7.01 -35.64
C TYR A 212 -18.87 8.31 -36.46
N ASN A 213 -19.84 9.19 -36.19
CA ASN A 213 -19.95 10.50 -36.84
C ASN A 213 -19.01 11.57 -36.24
N ASP A 214 -18.39 11.30 -35.08
CA ASP A 214 -17.42 12.17 -34.41
C ASP A 214 -15.99 11.71 -34.72
N GLN A 215 -15.34 12.46 -35.62
CA GLN A 215 -14.03 12.10 -36.14
C GLN A 215 -12.93 12.03 -35.06
N ASN A 216 -13.00 12.87 -34.02
CA ASN A 216 -11.98 12.89 -32.97
C ASN A 216 -12.11 11.67 -32.05
N LYS A 217 -13.35 11.36 -31.61
CA LYS A 217 -13.60 10.18 -30.77
C LYS A 217 -13.29 8.88 -31.49
N MET A 218 -13.57 8.83 -32.80
CA MET A 218 -13.23 7.69 -33.64
C MET A 218 -11.71 7.49 -33.76
N GLU A 219 -10.93 8.57 -33.82
CA GLU A 219 -9.47 8.50 -33.82
C GLU A 219 -8.90 8.02 -32.47
N GLU A 220 -9.45 8.52 -31.35
CA GLU A 220 -9.06 8.09 -29.99
C GLU A 220 -9.31 6.60 -29.76
N MET A 221 -10.50 6.11 -30.14
CA MET A 221 -10.83 4.69 -30.03
C MET A 221 -9.86 3.82 -30.83
N CYS A 222 -9.57 4.21 -32.08
CA CYS A 222 -8.62 3.46 -32.91
C CYS A 222 -7.22 3.40 -32.28
N LYS A 223 -6.73 4.52 -31.73
CA LYS A 223 -5.43 4.56 -31.04
C LYS A 223 -5.41 3.64 -29.82
N PHE A 224 -6.46 3.66 -29.01
CA PHE A 224 -6.59 2.80 -27.83
C PHE A 224 -6.54 1.31 -28.20
N LEU A 225 -7.30 0.89 -29.22
CA LEU A 225 -7.34 -0.51 -29.66
C LEU A 225 -6.02 -0.99 -30.26
N GLU A 226 -5.28 -0.10 -30.93
CA GLU A 226 -3.97 -0.41 -31.51
C GLU A 226 -2.87 -0.57 -30.45
N GLN A 227 -2.95 0.21 -29.36
CA GLN A 227 -2.03 0.10 -28.23
C GLN A 227 -2.27 -1.18 -27.42
N ASN A 228 -3.53 -1.51 -27.15
CA ASN A 228 -3.89 -2.63 -26.27
C ASN A 228 -3.94 -4.00 -26.97
N LYS A 229 -3.94 -4.03 -28.32
CA LYS A 229 -3.95 -5.26 -29.14
C LYS A 229 -4.88 -6.36 -28.60
N PRO A 230 -6.19 -6.08 -28.45
CA PRO A 230 -7.12 -7.05 -27.91
C PRO A 230 -7.15 -8.31 -28.79
N ASN A 231 -7.25 -9.49 -28.17
CA ASN A 231 -7.37 -10.76 -28.87
C ASN A 231 -8.60 -10.78 -29.80
N ASN A 232 -9.66 -10.08 -29.40
CA ASN A 232 -10.86 -9.86 -30.21
C ASN A 232 -11.12 -8.35 -30.33
N TYR A 233 -11.07 -7.83 -31.56
CA TYR A 233 -11.30 -6.42 -31.84
C TYR A 233 -12.71 -5.96 -31.46
N TYR A 234 -13.71 -6.83 -31.58
CA TYR A 234 -15.09 -6.53 -31.18
C TYR A 234 -15.21 -6.30 -29.67
N ASP A 235 -14.62 -7.17 -28.84
CA ASP A 235 -14.69 -7.04 -27.38
C ASP A 235 -13.96 -5.77 -26.90
N GLY A 236 -12.81 -5.46 -27.51
CA GLY A 236 -12.11 -4.21 -27.24
C GLY A 236 -12.93 -2.97 -27.57
N VAL A 237 -13.67 -3.00 -28.68
CA VAL A 237 -14.56 -1.90 -29.10
C VAL A 237 -15.72 -1.73 -28.14
N VAL A 238 -16.38 -2.83 -27.80
CA VAL A 238 -17.50 -2.78 -26.85
C VAL A 238 -17.01 -2.30 -25.49
N ASN A 239 -15.87 -2.76 -24.99
CA ASN A 239 -15.32 -2.30 -23.71
C ASN A 239 -14.92 -0.81 -23.71
N TYR A 240 -14.41 -0.29 -24.83
CA TYR A 240 -14.11 1.15 -24.96
C TYR A 240 -15.37 2.00 -25.02
N LEU A 241 -16.41 1.53 -25.71
CA LEU A 241 -17.62 2.30 -25.98
C LEU A 241 -18.73 2.13 -24.93
N TYR A 242 -18.71 1.04 -24.15
CA TYR A 242 -19.68 0.77 -23.10
C TYR A 242 -19.32 1.62 -21.88
N THR A 243 -20.13 2.65 -21.64
CA THR A 243 -19.84 3.65 -20.61
C THR A 243 -19.84 3.02 -19.22
N ASP A 244 -19.03 3.56 -18.30
CA ASP A 244 -19.04 3.10 -16.92
C ASP A 244 -20.43 3.26 -16.28
N GLU A 245 -21.19 4.28 -16.70
CA GLU A 245 -22.55 4.51 -16.26
C GLU A 245 -23.53 3.41 -16.75
N GLU A 246 -23.46 3.00 -18.02
CA GLU A 246 -24.25 1.89 -18.57
C GLU A 246 -23.86 0.55 -17.93
N PHE A 247 -22.57 0.32 -17.68
CA PHE A 247 -22.07 -0.87 -16.99
C PHE A 247 -22.60 -0.97 -15.57
N LEU A 248 -22.50 0.10 -14.78
CA LEU A 248 -23.04 0.16 -13.43
C LEU A 248 -24.58 0.04 -13.44
N SER A 249 -25.26 0.62 -14.43
CA SER A 249 -26.70 0.51 -14.60
C SER A 249 -27.15 -0.92 -14.92
N ALA A 250 -26.43 -1.64 -15.78
CA ALA A 250 -26.69 -3.04 -16.12
C ALA A 250 -26.49 -3.98 -14.92
N LEU A 251 -25.61 -3.59 -13.99
CA LEU A 251 -25.44 -4.23 -12.69
C LEU A 251 -26.51 -3.77 -11.66
N GLY A 252 -27.50 -3.00 -12.07
CA GLY A 252 -28.66 -2.64 -11.23
C GLY A 252 -28.41 -1.52 -10.22
N ILE A 253 -27.31 -0.78 -10.34
CA ILE A 253 -26.98 0.34 -9.44
C ILE A 253 -27.74 1.58 -9.90
N LYS A 254 -28.68 2.07 -9.09
CA LYS A 254 -29.52 3.24 -9.41
C LYS A 254 -29.35 4.32 -8.35
N GLN A 255 -28.87 5.50 -8.78
CA GLN A 255 -28.66 6.77 -8.06
C GLN A 255 -27.24 7.04 -7.54
N PHE A 256 -26.61 8.01 -8.21
CA PHE A 256 -25.48 8.79 -7.70
C PHE A 256 -26.02 9.85 -6.74
N ASN A 257 -25.91 9.62 -5.43
CA ASN A 257 -25.82 10.74 -4.50
C ASN A 257 -24.35 11.13 -4.43
N THR A 258 -23.98 12.18 -5.17
CA THR A 258 -22.76 13.00 -5.07
C THR A 258 -21.51 12.29 -4.54
N GLU A 259 -20.53 12.13 -5.45
CA GLU A 259 -19.29 11.37 -5.34
C GLU A 259 -19.50 9.86 -5.54
N LEU A 260 -19.01 9.33 -6.67
CA LEU A 260 -18.72 7.90 -6.74
C LEU A 260 -17.89 7.56 -5.50
N SER A 261 -18.34 6.59 -4.70
CA SER A 261 -17.52 6.13 -3.59
C SER A 261 -16.12 5.81 -4.13
N PHE A 262 -15.08 6.19 -3.38
CA PHE A 262 -13.67 5.94 -3.74
C PHE A 262 -13.45 4.51 -4.29
N TYR A 263 -14.16 3.53 -3.73
CA TYR A 263 -14.11 2.14 -4.13
C TYR A 263 -14.75 1.83 -5.49
N THR A 264 -15.81 2.52 -5.90
CA THR A 264 -16.43 2.32 -7.23
C THR A 264 -15.53 2.87 -8.33
N GLN A 265 -14.94 4.05 -8.15
CA GLN A 265 -13.95 4.58 -9.09
C GLN A 265 -12.73 3.66 -9.17
N TYR A 266 -12.22 3.24 -8.03
CA TYR A 266 -11.05 2.37 -7.99
C TYR A 266 -11.35 0.98 -8.60
N PHE A 267 -12.55 0.44 -8.42
CA PHE A 267 -13.01 -0.79 -9.08
C PHE A 267 -13.06 -0.65 -10.61
N LEU A 268 -13.63 0.46 -11.11
CA LEU A 268 -13.65 0.76 -12.55
C LEU A 268 -12.23 0.91 -13.10
N ASP A 269 -11.34 1.60 -12.37
CA ASP A 269 -9.93 1.73 -12.73
C ASP A 269 -9.24 0.36 -12.81
N GLN A 270 -9.50 -0.55 -11.86
CA GLN A 270 -8.92 -1.90 -11.92
C GLN A 270 -9.49 -2.72 -13.08
N ILE A 271 -10.79 -2.65 -13.36
CA ILE A 271 -11.42 -3.32 -14.52
C ILE A 271 -10.77 -2.84 -15.81
N ASN A 272 -10.66 -1.52 -15.97
CA ASN A 272 -10.13 -0.88 -17.17
C ASN A 272 -8.63 -1.17 -17.31
N LYS A 273 -7.84 -1.05 -16.23
CA LYS A 273 -6.39 -1.34 -16.21
C LYS A 273 -6.08 -2.79 -16.57
N ASN A 274 -6.88 -3.75 -16.10
CA ASN A 274 -6.67 -5.17 -16.33
C ASN A 274 -7.40 -5.71 -17.57
N ASN A 275 -8.04 -4.84 -18.37
CA ASN A 275 -8.82 -5.22 -19.56
C ASN A 275 -9.88 -6.31 -19.27
N ILE A 276 -10.55 -6.24 -18.12
CA ILE A 276 -11.61 -7.19 -17.77
C ILE A 276 -12.84 -6.93 -18.65
N ASN A 277 -13.39 -7.99 -19.25
CA ASN A 277 -14.60 -7.89 -20.08
C ASN A 277 -15.83 -7.57 -19.21
N LYS A 278 -16.38 -6.36 -19.40
CA LYS A 278 -17.54 -5.86 -18.64
C LYS A 278 -18.80 -6.71 -18.87
N ILE A 279 -18.99 -7.27 -20.07
CA ILE A 279 -20.15 -8.12 -20.41
C ILE A 279 -20.05 -9.49 -19.76
N ASP A 280 -18.87 -10.11 -19.79
CA ASP A 280 -18.67 -11.42 -19.16
C ASP A 280 -18.93 -11.35 -17.66
N LEU A 281 -18.49 -10.25 -17.02
CA LEU A 281 -18.79 -9.96 -15.63
C LEU A 281 -20.30 -9.83 -15.37
N ILE A 282 -21.03 -9.06 -16.19
CA ILE A 282 -22.50 -8.94 -16.06
C ILE A 282 -23.17 -10.32 -16.19
N ASN A 283 -22.78 -11.12 -17.19
CA ASN A 283 -23.34 -12.45 -17.41
C ASN A 283 -23.05 -13.41 -16.26
N TYR A 284 -21.80 -13.40 -15.75
CA TYR A 284 -21.41 -14.20 -14.59
C TYR A 284 -22.23 -13.81 -13.36
N CYS A 285 -22.35 -12.51 -13.08
CA CYS A 285 -23.12 -12.02 -11.94
C CYS A 285 -24.60 -12.41 -12.04
N ASN A 286 -25.21 -12.31 -13.22
CA ASN A 286 -26.60 -12.75 -13.43
C ASN A 286 -26.80 -14.26 -13.24
N LYS A 287 -25.78 -15.08 -13.46
CA LYS A 287 -25.83 -16.54 -13.26
C LYS A 287 -25.62 -16.93 -11.79
N VAL A 288 -24.77 -16.20 -11.08
CA VAL A 288 -24.34 -16.52 -9.71
C VAL A 288 -25.26 -15.91 -8.65
N PHE A 289 -25.85 -14.75 -8.91
CA PHE A 289 -26.63 -14.01 -7.92
C PHE A 289 -28.13 -14.01 -8.21
N SER A 290 -28.94 -14.34 -7.20
CA SER A 290 -30.41 -14.43 -7.31
C SER A 290 -31.10 -13.07 -7.38
N ASN A 291 -30.52 -12.04 -6.74
CA ASN A 291 -31.06 -10.69 -6.76
C ASN A 291 -29.93 -9.67 -6.51
N TYR A 292 -29.27 -9.25 -7.58
CA TYR A 292 -28.07 -8.41 -7.55
C TYR A 292 -28.32 -6.96 -7.10
N GLN A 293 -29.58 -6.57 -6.84
CA GLN A 293 -30.01 -5.18 -6.59
C GLN A 293 -29.81 -4.66 -5.13
N ARG A 294 -29.21 -5.43 -4.22
CA ARG A 294 -28.88 -4.90 -2.87
C ARG A 294 -27.49 -4.27 -2.91
N GLU A 295 -27.45 -2.93 -2.84
CA GLU A 295 -26.23 -2.10 -2.93
C GLU A 295 -25.07 -2.63 -2.07
N SER A 296 -25.32 -3.14 -0.86
CA SER A 296 -24.27 -3.61 0.05
C SER A 296 -23.53 -4.86 -0.43
N SER A 297 -24.22 -5.86 -1.00
CA SER A 297 -23.59 -7.11 -1.45
C SER A 297 -22.73 -6.90 -2.70
N PHE A 298 -23.17 -6.02 -3.61
CA PHE A 298 -22.37 -5.68 -4.79
C PHE A 298 -21.16 -4.81 -4.45
N TYR A 299 -21.33 -3.84 -3.56
CA TYR A 299 -20.21 -3.04 -3.06
C TYR A 299 -19.10 -3.91 -2.48
N LYS A 300 -19.48 -4.92 -1.70
CA LYS A 300 -18.53 -5.86 -1.12
C LYS A 300 -17.89 -6.80 -2.15
N PHE A 301 -18.66 -7.21 -3.16
CA PHE A 301 -18.10 -7.93 -4.31
C PHE A 301 -17.04 -7.08 -5.05
N MET A 302 -17.30 -5.79 -5.29
CA MET A 302 -16.34 -4.86 -5.88
C MET A 302 -15.08 -4.70 -5.01
N GLU A 303 -15.25 -4.53 -3.70
CA GLU A 303 -14.15 -4.40 -2.74
C GLU A 303 -13.24 -5.66 -2.74
N ASN A 304 -13.85 -6.85 -2.72
CA ASN A 304 -13.12 -8.12 -2.76
C ASN A 304 -12.39 -8.32 -4.08
N MET A 305 -13.05 -8.06 -5.22
CA MET A 305 -12.43 -8.18 -6.55
C MET A 305 -11.24 -7.23 -6.68
N THR A 306 -11.41 -5.99 -6.23
CA THR A 306 -10.35 -4.97 -6.22
C THR A 306 -9.17 -5.41 -5.36
N THR A 307 -9.44 -5.94 -4.17
CA THR A 307 -8.41 -6.45 -3.25
C THR A 307 -7.61 -7.57 -3.90
N ILE A 308 -8.29 -8.54 -4.51
CA ILE A 308 -7.67 -9.67 -5.21
C ILE A 308 -6.81 -9.18 -6.39
N LEU A 309 -7.32 -8.26 -7.21
CA LEU A 309 -6.58 -7.66 -8.34
C LEU A 309 -5.38 -6.82 -7.91
N SER A 310 -5.41 -6.24 -6.70
CA SER A 310 -4.30 -5.49 -6.13
C SER A 310 -3.25 -6.37 -5.43
N GLY A 311 -3.62 -7.60 -5.06
CA GLY A 311 -2.71 -8.60 -4.52
C GLY A 311 -1.91 -9.27 -5.64
N ASN A 312 -0.63 -9.57 -5.42
CA ASN A 312 0.22 -10.29 -6.38
C ASN A 312 -0.17 -11.78 -6.55
N GLU A 313 -1.45 -12.12 -6.50
CA GLU A 313 -1.92 -13.49 -6.72
C GLU A 313 -1.94 -13.82 -8.22
N THR A 314 -1.45 -15.01 -8.58
CA THR A 314 -1.50 -15.50 -9.96
C THR A 314 -2.95 -15.90 -10.31
N ILE A 315 -3.58 -15.13 -11.18
CA ILE A 315 -4.92 -15.40 -11.73
C ILE A 315 -4.75 -15.91 -13.16
N ASN A 316 -5.20 -17.13 -13.44
CA ASN A 316 -4.98 -17.75 -14.75
C ASN A 316 -6.08 -17.43 -15.76
N SER A 317 -7.26 -16.96 -15.29
CA SER A 317 -8.36 -16.54 -16.15
C SER A 317 -9.33 -15.59 -15.44
N THR A 318 -10.11 -14.85 -16.22
CA THR A 318 -11.17 -13.95 -15.74
C THR A 318 -12.29 -14.72 -14.99
N GLU A 319 -12.65 -15.91 -15.46
CA GLU A 319 -13.64 -16.77 -14.79
C GLU A 319 -13.13 -17.21 -13.41
N GLU A 320 -11.84 -17.57 -13.29
CA GLU A 320 -11.23 -17.92 -12.00
C GLU A 320 -11.26 -16.73 -11.02
N LEU A 321 -11.05 -15.51 -11.51
CA LEU A 321 -11.17 -14.28 -10.71
C LEU A 321 -12.60 -14.08 -10.21
N PHE A 322 -13.58 -14.21 -11.10
CA PHE A 322 -14.99 -14.03 -10.76
C PHE A 322 -15.44 -15.05 -9.70
N GLU A 323 -15.05 -16.31 -9.91
CA GLU A 323 -15.30 -17.43 -9.01
C GLU A 323 -14.68 -17.22 -7.63
N LYS A 324 -13.39 -16.86 -7.57
CA LYS A 324 -12.71 -16.55 -6.31
C LYS A 324 -13.36 -15.38 -5.59
N THR A 325 -13.79 -14.35 -6.32
CA THR A 325 -14.47 -13.18 -5.74
C THR A 325 -15.82 -13.57 -5.13
N ALA A 326 -16.62 -14.38 -5.82
CA ALA A 326 -17.90 -14.87 -5.33
C ALA A 326 -17.73 -15.77 -4.09
N ILE A 327 -16.73 -16.64 -4.08
CA ILE A 327 -16.37 -17.47 -2.92
C ILE A 327 -15.92 -16.60 -1.74
N SER A 328 -15.13 -15.55 -1.99
CA SER A 328 -14.72 -14.61 -0.94
C SER A 328 -15.93 -13.96 -0.27
N LEU A 329 -16.88 -13.49 -1.07
CA LEU A 329 -18.13 -12.90 -0.56
C LEU A 329 -18.97 -13.90 0.25
N ALA A 330 -18.99 -15.18 -0.14
CA ALA A 330 -19.71 -16.23 0.58
C ALA A 330 -19.17 -16.47 2.00
N LYS A 331 -17.90 -16.14 2.27
CA LYS A 331 -17.28 -16.30 3.58
C LYS A 331 -17.66 -15.20 4.58
N GLU A 332 -18.22 -14.09 4.11
CA GLU A 332 -18.54 -12.94 4.94
C GLU A 332 -19.88 -13.06 5.69
N LYS A 333 -19.99 -12.29 6.78
CA LYS A 333 -21.13 -12.34 7.71
C LYS A 333 -22.46 -11.86 7.13
N GLU A 334 -22.44 -10.98 6.13
CA GLU A 334 -23.66 -10.40 5.56
C GLU A 334 -24.29 -11.21 4.41
N SER A 335 -23.67 -12.33 4.02
CA SER A 335 -24.17 -13.15 2.92
C SER A 335 -25.42 -13.94 3.37
N LYS A 336 -26.60 -13.34 3.16
CA LYS A 336 -27.86 -14.09 3.23
C LYS A 336 -27.91 -15.00 2.01
N THR A 337 -28.28 -16.27 2.16
CA THR A 337 -28.52 -17.24 1.06
C THR A 337 -29.36 -16.68 -0.10
N GLN A 338 -30.14 -15.64 0.17
CA GLN A 338 -30.91 -14.86 -0.81
C GLN A 338 -30.05 -14.17 -1.89
N ALA A 339 -28.74 -14.01 -1.68
CA ALA A 339 -27.84 -13.35 -2.63
C ALA A 339 -27.43 -14.27 -3.78
N PHE A 340 -27.22 -15.58 -3.53
CA PHE A 340 -26.71 -16.54 -4.51
C PHE A 340 -27.83 -17.39 -5.14
N THR A 341 -27.61 -17.89 -6.35
CA THR A 341 -28.52 -18.83 -7.02
C THR A 341 -28.42 -20.22 -6.40
N SER A 342 -29.50 -21.01 -6.52
CA SER A 342 -29.55 -22.40 -6.02
C SER A 342 -28.44 -23.28 -6.62
N ASP A 343 -28.11 -23.03 -7.87
CA ASP A 343 -27.09 -23.76 -8.63
C ASP A 343 -25.70 -23.48 -8.09
N PHE A 344 -25.39 -22.21 -7.79
CA PHE A 344 -24.14 -21.83 -7.15
C PHE A 344 -24.03 -22.43 -5.74
N ILE A 345 -25.08 -22.33 -4.92
CA ILE A 345 -25.11 -22.93 -3.58
C ILE A 345 -24.83 -24.44 -3.63
N SER A 346 -25.41 -25.13 -4.61
CA SER A 346 -25.28 -26.58 -4.77
C SER A 346 -23.91 -27.00 -5.31
N ALA A 347 -23.26 -26.19 -6.15
CA ALA A 347 -21.90 -26.42 -6.62
C ALA A 347 -20.83 -26.18 -5.54
N HIS A 348 -21.16 -25.39 -4.50
CA HIS A 348 -20.24 -24.92 -3.48
C HIS A 348 -20.67 -25.25 -2.05
N GLN A 349 -21.21 -26.45 -1.82
CA GLN A 349 -21.75 -26.89 -0.52
C GLN A 349 -20.76 -26.75 0.65
N GLN A 350 -19.45 -26.74 0.40
CA GLN A 350 -18.47 -26.46 1.46
C GLN A 350 -18.64 -25.08 2.13
N TYR A 351 -19.26 -24.11 1.45
CA TYR A 351 -19.46 -22.75 1.95
C TYR A 351 -20.91 -22.45 2.36
N PHE A 352 -21.87 -23.32 2.02
CA PHE A 352 -23.29 -23.07 2.20
C PHE A 352 -24.00 -24.25 2.86
N LEU A 353 -24.91 -23.94 3.79
CA LEU A 353 -25.85 -24.95 4.29
C LEU A 353 -26.79 -25.41 3.16
N PRO A 354 -27.18 -26.70 3.14
CA PRO A 354 -28.12 -27.23 2.16
C PRO A 354 -29.47 -26.51 2.27
N ASN A 355 -30.20 -26.42 1.15
CA ASN A 355 -31.47 -25.68 1.09
C ASN A 355 -32.52 -26.21 2.08
N GLU A 356 -32.45 -27.50 2.38
CA GLU A 356 -33.31 -28.24 3.31
C GLU A 356 -33.02 -27.93 4.79
N ALA A 357 -31.94 -27.20 5.10
CA ALA A 357 -31.64 -26.80 6.48
C ALA A 357 -32.68 -25.79 7.00
N PRO A 358 -33.06 -25.86 8.30
CA PRO A 358 -34.00 -24.91 8.91
C PRO A 358 -33.56 -23.45 8.76
N ASP A 359 -34.50 -22.53 8.52
CA ASP A 359 -34.18 -21.10 8.33
C ASP A 359 -33.46 -20.49 9.54
N ALA A 360 -33.85 -20.87 10.76
CA ALA A 360 -33.18 -20.43 11.99
C ALA A 360 -31.72 -20.93 12.08
N LEU A 361 -31.41 -22.12 11.56
CA LEU A 361 -30.05 -22.66 11.53
C LEU A 361 -29.20 -21.92 10.49
N LYS A 362 -29.78 -21.67 9.32
CA LYS A 362 -29.17 -20.85 8.25
C LYS A 362 -28.85 -19.45 8.78
N GLU A 363 -29.81 -18.79 9.42
CA GLU A 363 -29.62 -17.46 10.00
C GLU A 363 -28.45 -17.42 10.98
N LYS A 364 -28.35 -18.40 11.90
CA LYS A 364 -27.23 -18.50 12.83
C LYS A 364 -25.88 -18.75 12.14
N PHE A 365 -25.83 -19.62 11.13
CA PHE A 365 -24.60 -19.94 10.39
C PHE A 365 -24.03 -18.70 9.68
N TYR A 366 -24.87 -18.01 8.90
CA TYR A 366 -24.41 -16.86 8.11
C TYR A 366 -24.08 -15.64 8.99
N ASN A 367 -24.83 -15.43 10.07
CA ASN A 367 -24.54 -14.33 11.02
C ASN A 367 -23.36 -14.60 11.97
N LYS A 368 -22.65 -15.73 11.83
CA LYS A 368 -21.57 -16.18 12.75
C LYS A 368 -22.03 -16.31 14.21
N GLN A 369 -23.26 -16.79 14.41
CA GLN A 369 -23.93 -16.94 15.71
C GLN A 369 -24.18 -18.40 16.09
N LEU A 370 -23.58 -19.36 15.38
CA LEU A 370 -23.71 -20.76 15.76
C LEU A 370 -23.03 -21.02 17.10
N THR A 371 -23.74 -21.76 17.96
CA THR A 371 -23.15 -22.35 19.15
C THR A 371 -22.68 -23.78 18.86
N TYR A 372 -21.75 -24.28 19.66
CA TYR A 372 -21.33 -25.68 19.58
C TYR A 372 -22.51 -26.66 19.68
N LYS A 373 -23.51 -26.33 20.51
CA LYS A 373 -24.75 -27.12 20.63
C LYS A 373 -25.58 -27.10 19.34
N ASP A 374 -25.72 -25.95 18.70
CA ASP A 374 -26.46 -25.85 17.43
C ASP A 374 -25.85 -26.77 16.35
N VAL A 375 -24.52 -26.90 16.33
CA VAL A 375 -23.82 -27.79 15.40
C VAL A 375 -24.09 -29.27 15.72
N LEU A 376 -23.93 -29.67 17.00
CA LEU A 376 -24.14 -31.06 17.42
C LEU A 376 -25.57 -31.54 17.18
N ASP A 377 -26.56 -30.69 17.45
CA ASP A 377 -27.97 -31.02 17.28
C ASP A 377 -28.38 -31.13 15.79
N ASN A 378 -27.52 -30.68 14.86
CA ASN A 378 -27.82 -30.53 13.43
C ASN A 378 -26.74 -31.11 12.49
N LEU A 379 -25.92 -32.06 12.96
CA LEU A 379 -24.75 -32.59 12.22
C LEU A 379 -25.04 -33.06 10.78
N SER A 380 -26.24 -33.58 10.51
CA SER A 380 -26.63 -34.05 9.18
C SER A 380 -26.54 -32.95 8.11
N TYR A 381 -26.88 -31.71 8.46
CA TYR A 381 -26.82 -30.55 7.55
C TYR A 381 -25.39 -30.03 7.32
N PHE A 382 -24.44 -30.41 8.17
CA PHE A 382 -23.03 -30.06 8.06
C PHE A 382 -22.17 -31.13 7.38
N SER A 383 -22.78 -32.20 6.86
CA SER A 383 -22.04 -33.30 6.21
C SER A 383 -21.12 -32.84 5.08
N ASN A 384 -21.59 -31.91 4.25
CA ASN A 384 -20.82 -31.31 3.15
C ASN A 384 -20.48 -29.83 3.39
N THR A 385 -20.92 -29.24 4.50
CA THR A 385 -20.75 -27.82 4.84
C THR A 385 -19.62 -27.66 5.84
N ASN A 386 -18.65 -26.79 5.59
CA ASN A 386 -17.55 -26.60 6.52
C ASN A 386 -17.98 -25.78 7.75
N ILE A 387 -17.93 -26.39 8.93
CA ILE A 387 -18.39 -25.79 10.20
C ILE A 387 -17.50 -24.60 10.58
N SER A 388 -16.20 -24.65 10.27
CA SER A 388 -15.24 -23.62 10.69
C SER A 388 -15.58 -22.22 10.19
N LEU A 389 -16.25 -22.14 9.03
CA LEU A 389 -16.74 -20.90 8.46
C LEU A 389 -17.66 -20.12 9.40
N ALA A 390 -18.42 -20.78 10.28
CA ALA A 390 -19.35 -20.10 11.16
C ALA A 390 -18.69 -19.47 12.40
N PHE A 391 -17.41 -19.75 12.66
CA PHE A 391 -16.74 -19.40 13.91
C PHE A 391 -15.56 -18.42 13.75
N PHE A 392 -15.13 -18.12 12.52
CA PHE A 392 -14.09 -17.11 12.23
C PHE A 392 -14.69 -15.70 12.02
N ASP A 393 -13.90 -14.65 12.31
CA ASP A 393 -14.35 -13.25 12.45
C ASP A 393 -14.33 -12.43 11.12
N GLU A 394 -14.97 -11.25 11.12
CA GLU A 394 -15.28 -10.42 9.94
C GLU A 394 -14.07 -9.87 9.13
N ASN A 395 -12.88 -9.82 9.72
CA ASN A 395 -11.67 -9.25 9.08
C ASN A 395 -10.73 -10.31 8.49
N ASP A 396 -11.16 -11.57 8.45
CA ASP A 396 -10.35 -12.68 7.96
C ASP A 396 -10.66 -12.99 6.49
N ASN A 397 -9.96 -12.31 5.59
CA ASN A 397 -10.09 -12.54 4.15
C ASN A 397 -9.48 -13.90 3.70
N ARG A 398 -8.95 -14.73 4.61
CA ARG A 398 -8.37 -16.07 4.31
C ARG A 398 -8.45 -17.04 5.50
N CYS A 399 -9.55 -17.78 5.60
CA CYS A 399 -9.62 -18.90 6.52
C CYS A 399 -9.21 -20.20 5.81
N GLY A 400 -8.11 -20.83 6.24
CA GLY A 400 -7.92 -22.25 5.98
C GLY A 400 -9.12 -23.04 6.51
N LEU A 401 -9.71 -23.87 5.66
CA LEU A 401 -10.85 -24.70 6.04
C LEU A 401 -10.35 -25.86 6.92
N PHE A 402 -11.08 -26.20 7.98
CA PHE A 402 -10.75 -27.37 8.81
C PHE A 402 -11.67 -28.52 8.45
N ASP A 403 -11.17 -29.76 8.48
CA ASP A 403 -12.06 -30.91 8.53
C ASP A 403 -13.06 -30.76 9.68
N ASN A 404 -14.32 -31.15 9.46
CA ASN A 404 -15.39 -30.94 10.43
C ASN A 404 -15.16 -31.70 11.74
N ASN A 405 -14.60 -32.92 11.70
CA ASN A 405 -14.32 -33.68 12.91
C ASN A 405 -13.16 -33.07 13.70
N LEU A 406 -12.13 -32.63 13.00
CA LEU A 406 -11.03 -31.86 13.57
C LEU A 406 -11.55 -30.60 14.28
N PHE A 407 -12.36 -29.80 13.59
CA PHE A 407 -12.86 -28.54 14.13
C PHE A 407 -13.79 -28.75 15.33
N LEU A 408 -14.64 -29.79 15.30
CA LEU A 408 -15.46 -30.19 16.43
C LEU A 408 -14.62 -30.56 17.66
N ASN A 409 -13.52 -31.30 17.47
CA ASN A 409 -12.58 -31.60 18.56
C ASN A 409 -11.96 -30.31 19.15
N LEU A 410 -11.58 -29.34 18.31
CA LEU A 410 -11.06 -28.05 18.78
C LEU A 410 -12.10 -27.24 19.56
N LEU A 411 -13.35 -27.20 19.09
CA LEU A 411 -14.46 -26.58 19.80
C LEU A 411 -14.71 -27.26 21.15
N GLN A 412 -14.65 -28.59 21.21
CA GLN A 412 -14.80 -29.34 22.45
C GLN A 412 -13.71 -28.99 23.47
N ILE A 413 -12.45 -28.87 23.03
CA ILE A 413 -11.32 -28.47 23.88
C ILE A 413 -11.50 -27.06 24.48
N CYS A 414 -12.27 -26.21 23.80
CA CYS A 414 -12.51 -24.82 24.14
C CYS A 414 -13.88 -24.55 24.78
N ASP A 415 -14.55 -25.59 25.27
CA ASP A 415 -15.89 -25.51 25.86
C ASP A 415 -16.92 -24.86 24.91
N GLY A 416 -16.77 -25.10 23.61
CA GLY A 416 -17.65 -24.60 22.56
C GLY A 416 -17.46 -23.14 22.16
N ASN A 417 -16.45 -22.45 22.69
CA ASN A 417 -16.14 -21.06 22.34
C ASN A 417 -14.69 -20.93 21.82
N LEU A 418 -14.53 -20.73 20.52
CA LEU A 418 -13.23 -20.63 19.86
C LEU A 418 -12.35 -19.49 20.42
N LYS A 419 -12.94 -18.44 21.00
CA LYS A 419 -12.18 -17.37 21.68
C LYS A 419 -11.35 -17.88 22.85
N ASN A 420 -11.68 -19.04 23.42
CA ASN A 420 -10.90 -19.66 24.50
C ASN A 420 -9.62 -20.33 23.99
N LEU A 421 -9.48 -20.53 22.66
CA LEU A 421 -8.27 -21.06 22.01
C LEU A 421 -7.19 -19.99 21.81
N ASN A 422 -7.41 -18.75 22.30
CA ASN A 422 -6.61 -17.55 22.08
C ASN A 422 -5.10 -17.79 22.32
N CYS A 423 -4.40 -18.21 21.28
CA CYS A 423 -2.97 -18.47 21.30
C CYS A 423 -2.30 -17.90 20.05
N THR A 424 -1.00 -17.68 20.16
CA THR A 424 -0.23 -16.94 19.16
C THR A 424 -0.30 -17.57 17.77
N PHE A 425 -0.45 -18.89 17.67
CA PHE A 425 -0.64 -19.58 16.38
C PHE A 425 -1.93 -19.12 15.66
N PHE A 426 -3.07 -19.09 16.36
CA PHE A 426 -4.35 -18.68 15.77
C PHE A 426 -4.35 -17.17 15.49
N GLU A 427 -3.69 -16.37 16.34
CA GLU A 427 -3.51 -14.93 16.12
C GLU A 427 -2.63 -14.59 14.91
N ASN A 428 -1.64 -15.42 14.54
CA ASN A 428 -0.62 -15.07 13.54
C ASN A 428 -0.67 -15.85 12.22
N ILE A 429 -1.11 -17.11 12.20
CA ILE A 429 -1.11 -17.94 10.99
C ILE A 429 -2.45 -17.88 10.26
N LEU A 430 -3.55 -17.91 11.00
CA LEU A 430 -4.89 -17.89 10.39
C LEU A 430 -5.35 -16.48 10.03
N SER A 431 -4.78 -15.44 10.65
CA SER A 431 -5.12 -14.04 10.37
C SER A 431 -4.36 -13.41 9.19
N ARG A 432 -3.44 -14.14 8.55
CA ARG A 432 -2.39 -13.54 7.70
C ARG A 432 -2.59 -13.72 6.18
N PRO A 433 -2.43 -12.63 5.40
CA PRO A 433 -1.74 -12.54 4.11
C PRO A 433 -1.52 -13.76 3.20
N ASP A 434 -0.67 -14.60 3.75
CA ASP A 434 0.41 -15.26 3.06
C ASP A 434 0.56 -16.69 3.59
N SER A 435 -0.38 -17.13 4.44
CA SER A 435 -0.43 -18.51 4.88
C SER A 435 -0.99 -19.39 3.74
N ASN A 436 -0.14 -20.27 3.21
CA ASN A 436 -0.50 -21.24 2.16
C ASN A 436 -1.40 -22.39 2.68
N ILE A 437 -2.08 -22.22 3.81
CA ILE A 437 -2.88 -23.27 4.46
C ILE A 437 -4.34 -23.10 4.05
N ASN A 438 -4.72 -23.75 2.95
CA ASN A 438 -6.10 -23.68 2.42
C ASN A 438 -7.06 -24.67 3.09
N PHE A 439 -6.57 -25.84 3.51
CA PHE A 439 -7.36 -26.88 4.18
C PHE A 439 -6.48 -27.71 5.11
N ILE A 440 -6.98 -28.05 6.31
CA ILE A 440 -6.34 -29.01 7.22
C ILE A 440 -7.26 -30.23 7.35
N SER A 441 -6.77 -31.37 6.89
CA SER A 441 -7.57 -32.58 6.69
C SER A 441 -7.72 -33.47 7.93
N SER A 442 -6.86 -33.30 8.92
CA SER A 442 -6.86 -34.17 10.12
C SER A 442 -6.25 -33.51 11.35
N TYR A 443 -6.53 -34.07 12.53
CA TYR A 443 -5.95 -33.62 13.80
C TYR A 443 -4.43 -33.82 13.87
N ASP A 444 -3.89 -34.87 13.25
CA ASP A 444 -2.45 -35.11 13.21
C ASP A 444 -1.73 -34.12 12.30
N GLU A 445 -2.33 -33.78 11.14
CA GLU A 445 -1.82 -32.72 10.28
C GLU A 445 -1.84 -31.37 10.99
N PHE A 446 -2.93 -31.06 11.69
CA PHE A 446 -3.04 -29.87 12.52
C PHE A 446 -1.91 -29.82 13.56
N LEU A 447 -1.72 -30.88 14.36
CA LEU A 447 -0.68 -30.94 15.38
C LEU A 447 0.73 -30.79 14.78
N SER A 448 1.00 -31.36 13.61
CA SER A 448 2.29 -31.24 12.92
C SER A 448 2.59 -29.81 12.48
N ILE A 449 1.60 -29.12 11.88
CA ILE A 449 1.71 -27.71 11.50
C ILE A 449 1.89 -26.83 12.74
N PHE A 450 1.12 -27.11 13.78
CA PHE A 450 1.14 -26.42 15.06
C PHE A 450 2.51 -26.58 15.76
N GLU A 451 3.06 -27.80 15.78
CA GLU A 451 4.40 -28.10 16.32
C GLU A 451 5.50 -27.37 15.54
N LYS A 452 5.47 -27.46 14.21
CA LYS A 452 6.44 -26.77 13.35
C LYS A 452 6.45 -25.26 13.59
N TYR A 453 5.27 -24.65 13.79
CA TYR A 453 5.17 -23.22 14.07
C TYR A 453 5.87 -22.85 15.38
N TYR A 454 5.50 -23.48 16.50
CA TYR A 454 6.07 -23.14 17.80
C TYR A 454 7.56 -23.50 17.91
N MET A 455 8.01 -24.53 17.20
CA MET A 455 9.43 -24.86 17.10
C MET A 455 10.22 -23.88 16.22
N SER A 456 9.55 -23.11 15.36
CA SER A 456 10.21 -22.07 14.56
C SER A 456 10.16 -20.69 15.24
N ASN A 457 9.05 -20.38 15.92
CA ASN A 457 8.75 -19.04 16.43
C ASN A 457 8.91 -18.90 17.96
N GLY A 458 9.07 -20.02 18.68
CA GLY A 458 9.15 -20.04 20.13
C GLY A 458 7.79 -20.21 20.81
N ILE A 459 7.84 -20.63 22.07
CA ILE A 459 6.64 -20.89 22.89
C ILE A 459 6.53 -19.80 23.96
N PRO A 460 5.55 -18.88 23.88
CA PRO A 460 5.35 -17.89 24.94
C PRO A 460 4.57 -18.48 26.12
N ILE A 461 4.76 -17.93 27.32
CA ILE A 461 4.07 -18.40 28.54
C ILE A 461 2.54 -18.33 28.42
N LYS A 462 2.01 -17.33 27.71
CA LYS A 462 0.56 -17.14 27.53
C LYS A 462 -0.11 -18.33 26.82
N ASP A 463 0.62 -19.04 25.97
CA ASP A 463 0.10 -20.18 25.21
C ASP A 463 0.27 -21.51 25.95
N PHE A 464 1.00 -21.55 27.07
CA PHE A 464 1.43 -22.79 27.70
C PHE A 464 0.27 -23.71 28.11
N GLU A 465 -0.75 -23.18 28.77
CA GLU A 465 -1.88 -23.99 29.27
C GLU A 465 -2.78 -24.48 28.11
N ILE A 466 -2.96 -23.68 27.06
CA ILE A 466 -3.79 -24.06 25.91
C ILE A 466 -3.07 -25.10 25.03
N LEU A 467 -1.75 -24.99 24.87
CA LEU A 467 -0.93 -26.01 24.21
C LEU A 467 -1.08 -27.39 24.87
N LYS A 468 -1.11 -27.44 26.21
CA LYS A 468 -1.35 -28.69 26.95
C LYS A 468 -2.73 -29.29 26.67
N LYS A 469 -3.76 -28.44 26.61
CA LYS A 469 -5.15 -28.87 26.31
C LYS A 469 -5.30 -29.42 24.89
N ILE A 470 -4.65 -28.78 23.91
CA ILE A 470 -4.64 -29.21 22.50
C ILE A 470 -3.86 -30.53 22.31
N GLY A 471 -2.98 -30.88 23.26
CA GLY A 471 -2.17 -32.09 23.19
C GLY A 471 -0.84 -31.89 22.46
N PHE A 472 -0.35 -30.65 22.37
CA PHE A 472 1.00 -30.35 21.90
C PHE A 472 2.01 -31.10 22.78
N ASN A 473 2.81 -31.98 22.14
CA ASN A 473 3.94 -32.73 22.71
C ASN A 473 3.98 -32.78 24.25
N LYS A 474 3.11 -33.59 24.86
CA LYS A 474 2.85 -33.58 26.31
C LYS A 474 4.11 -33.78 27.16
N SER A 475 5.02 -34.64 26.71
CA SER A 475 6.31 -34.86 27.39
C SER A 475 7.11 -33.57 27.46
N TYR A 476 7.23 -32.87 26.33
CA TYR A 476 8.00 -31.64 26.20
C TYR A 476 7.48 -30.51 27.10
N LEU A 477 6.16 -30.32 27.17
CA LEU A 477 5.58 -29.29 28.05
C LEU A 477 5.70 -29.64 29.54
N ASN A 478 5.61 -30.92 29.90
CA ASN A 478 5.80 -31.36 31.29
C ASN A 478 7.22 -31.06 31.78
N GLU A 479 8.24 -31.29 30.95
CA GLU A 479 9.63 -30.94 31.28
C GLU A 479 9.79 -29.45 31.61
N ILE A 480 9.20 -28.58 30.79
CA ILE A 480 9.22 -27.13 31.02
C ILE A 480 8.54 -26.78 32.36
N GLU A 481 7.39 -27.39 32.65
CA GLU A 481 6.66 -27.14 33.90
C GLU A 481 7.47 -27.56 35.13
N ASP A 482 8.10 -28.73 35.06
CA ASP A 482 8.94 -29.25 36.13
C ASP A 482 10.15 -28.36 36.37
N ASN A 483 10.77 -27.82 35.32
CA ASN A 483 11.88 -26.88 35.45
C ASN A 483 11.46 -25.51 35.99
N ILE A 484 10.29 -25.00 35.62
CA ILE A 484 9.71 -23.78 36.24
C ILE A 484 9.59 -23.96 37.75
N LYS A 485 9.07 -25.12 38.20
CA LYS A 485 8.96 -25.46 39.64
C LYS A 485 10.33 -25.64 40.28
N ARG A 486 11.22 -26.44 39.67
CA ARG A 486 12.56 -26.78 40.17
C ARG A 486 13.40 -25.55 40.49
N TYR A 487 13.32 -24.52 39.64
CA TYR A 487 14.12 -23.30 39.79
C TYR A 487 13.37 -22.13 40.44
N ASN A 488 12.17 -22.39 40.98
CA ASN A 488 11.31 -21.41 41.63
C ASN A 488 11.07 -20.15 40.76
N LEU A 489 10.74 -20.37 39.49
CA LEU A 489 10.46 -19.29 38.54
C LEU A 489 8.98 -18.90 38.65
N GLN A 490 8.72 -17.61 38.84
CA GLN A 490 7.35 -17.11 38.83
C GLN A 490 6.85 -17.03 37.38
N LYS A 491 5.79 -17.78 37.05
CA LYS A 491 5.22 -17.85 35.69
C LYS A 491 4.94 -16.46 35.11
N ASP A 492 4.39 -15.55 35.91
CA ASP A 492 4.02 -14.18 35.49
C ASP A 492 5.23 -13.32 35.07
N ASN A 493 6.45 -13.70 35.50
CA ASN A 493 7.68 -13.00 35.15
C ASN A 493 8.38 -13.62 33.93
N ILE A 494 7.89 -14.74 33.40
CA ILE A 494 8.50 -15.41 32.24
C ILE A 494 7.97 -14.79 30.97
N LYS A 495 8.75 -13.92 30.33
CA LYS A 495 8.36 -13.24 29.09
C LYS A 495 9.12 -13.74 27.85
N CYS A 496 9.96 -14.76 28.02
CA CYS A 496 10.79 -15.33 26.96
C CYS A 496 10.19 -16.61 26.35
N ASP A 497 10.87 -17.12 25.32
CA ASP A 497 10.63 -18.45 24.77
C ASP A 497 10.86 -19.55 25.82
N LEU A 498 9.82 -20.31 26.14
CA LEU A 498 9.83 -21.37 27.15
C LEU A 498 10.74 -22.55 26.79
N ARG A 499 11.12 -22.70 25.52
CA ARG A 499 12.07 -23.76 25.12
C ARG A 499 13.41 -23.65 25.84
N LEU A 500 13.77 -22.45 26.31
CA LEU A 500 14.92 -22.19 27.19
C LEU A 500 14.91 -23.03 28.48
N LEU A 501 13.74 -23.48 28.93
CA LEU A 501 13.52 -24.25 30.16
C LEU A 501 13.37 -25.75 29.92
N THR A 502 13.74 -26.25 28.75
CA THR A 502 13.79 -27.69 28.47
C THR A 502 14.98 -28.36 29.17
N ASN A 503 14.87 -29.66 29.46
CA ASN A 503 15.94 -30.42 30.12
C ASN A 503 17.27 -30.31 29.37
N ASN A 504 17.24 -30.41 28.04
CA ASN A 504 18.42 -30.29 27.18
C ASN A 504 19.18 -28.96 27.39
N ILE A 505 18.50 -27.86 27.73
CA ILE A 505 19.14 -26.55 27.91
C ILE A 505 19.54 -26.33 29.37
N VAL A 506 18.64 -26.59 30.32
CA VAL A 506 18.91 -26.32 31.75
C VAL A 506 19.99 -27.22 32.34
N GLU A 507 20.27 -28.38 31.71
CA GLU A 507 21.38 -29.25 32.09
C GLU A 507 22.72 -28.78 31.52
N LYS A 508 22.70 -28.00 30.41
CA LYS A 508 23.89 -27.53 29.70
C LYS A 508 24.39 -26.18 30.16
N PHE A 509 23.55 -25.34 30.77
CA PHE A 509 23.90 -23.98 31.18
C PHE A 509 23.50 -23.70 32.63
N ASP A 510 24.32 -22.91 33.33
CA ASP A 510 24.00 -22.44 34.68
C ASP A 510 22.70 -21.63 34.69
N ILE A 511 21.83 -21.88 35.68
CA ILE A 511 20.53 -21.23 35.79
C ILE A 511 20.64 -19.69 35.87
N ASN A 512 21.74 -19.13 36.38
CA ASN A 512 21.95 -17.68 36.43
C ASN A 512 22.14 -17.09 35.02
N ILE A 513 22.75 -17.84 34.09
CA ILE A 513 22.85 -17.45 32.67
C ILE A 513 21.45 -17.40 32.07
N LEU A 514 20.64 -18.43 32.32
CA LEU A 514 19.27 -18.49 31.81
C LEU A 514 18.42 -17.36 32.38
N LYS A 515 18.49 -17.10 33.69
CA LYS A 515 17.80 -15.97 34.34
C LYS A 515 18.23 -14.62 33.77
N ALA A 516 19.51 -14.45 33.46
CA ALA A 516 20.01 -13.26 32.78
C ALA A 516 19.37 -13.09 31.39
N LEU A 517 19.30 -14.15 30.58
CA LEU A 517 18.65 -14.07 29.27
C LEU A 517 17.13 -13.85 29.38
N MET A 518 16.46 -14.48 30.35
CA MET A 518 15.04 -14.26 30.64
C MET A 518 14.75 -12.82 31.03
N THR A 519 15.67 -12.18 31.78
CA THR A 519 15.57 -10.76 32.13
C THR A 519 15.60 -9.92 30.86
N TYR A 520 16.51 -10.23 29.92
CA TYR A 520 16.67 -9.50 28.66
C TYR A 520 16.06 -10.21 27.45
N TYR A 521 14.86 -10.76 27.62
CA TYR A 521 14.23 -11.68 26.66
C TYR A 521 14.01 -11.09 25.25
N HIS A 522 13.91 -9.77 25.12
CA HIS A 522 13.80 -9.07 23.82
C HIS A 522 15.14 -8.90 23.08
N SER A 523 16.28 -9.28 23.65
CA SER A 523 17.60 -9.04 23.04
C SER A 523 17.88 -9.90 21.80
N GLY A 524 17.13 -10.99 21.61
CA GLY A 524 17.41 -12.04 20.61
C GLY A 524 18.42 -13.10 21.09
N ALA A 525 19.04 -12.91 22.26
CA ALA A 525 20.03 -13.86 22.79
C ALA A 525 19.41 -15.21 23.17
N VAL A 526 18.14 -15.23 23.61
CA VAL A 526 17.41 -16.47 23.96
C VAL A 526 17.36 -17.42 22.77
N SER A 527 16.97 -16.94 21.60
CA SER A 527 16.89 -17.74 20.37
C SER A 527 18.25 -18.28 19.94
N LEU A 528 19.31 -17.47 20.04
CA LEU A 528 20.67 -17.91 19.75
C LEU A 528 21.15 -18.97 20.74
N LEU A 529 20.92 -18.81 22.05
CA LEU A 529 21.33 -19.82 23.03
C LEU A 529 20.58 -21.15 22.79
N ILE A 530 19.29 -21.11 22.47
CA ILE A 530 18.52 -22.31 22.09
C ILE A 530 19.18 -22.98 20.87
N ASN A 531 19.56 -22.22 19.84
CA ASN A 531 20.24 -22.77 18.67
C ASN A 531 21.61 -23.36 19.02
N TYR A 532 22.43 -22.65 19.81
CA TYR A 532 23.74 -23.10 20.25
C TYR A 532 23.66 -24.35 21.14
N SER A 533 22.58 -24.53 21.88
CA SER A 533 22.37 -25.71 22.75
C SER A 533 22.28 -27.03 21.99
N ASN A 534 22.04 -26.99 20.68
CA ASN A 534 22.01 -28.16 19.80
C ASN A 534 23.40 -28.67 19.41
N ASP A 535 24.48 -27.92 19.71
CA ASP A 535 25.86 -28.30 19.43
C ASP A 535 26.68 -28.35 20.74
N ASP A 536 27.01 -29.56 21.20
CA ASP A 536 27.75 -29.77 22.45
C ASP A 536 29.16 -29.16 22.44
N VAL A 537 29.78 -29.00 21.26
CA VAL A 537 31.09 -28.35 21.12
C VAL A 537 30.95 -26.85 21.38
N ILE A 538 29.91 -26.22 20.84
CA ILE A 538 29.62 -24.80 21.08
C ILE A 538 29.26 -24.57 22.54
N VAL A 539 28.40 -25.41 23.12
CA VAL A 539 28.01 -25.35 24.55
C VAL A 539 29.24 -25.38 25.45
N LYS A 540 30.15 -26.34 25.21
CA LYS A 540 31.40 -26.46 25.99
C LYS A 540 32.26 -25.21 25.86
N LYS A 541 32.35 -24.61 24.66
CA LYS A 541 33.10 -23.37 24.44
C LYS A 541 32.49 -22.19 25.20
N ILE A 542 31.18 -21.99 25.12
CA ILE A 542 30.48 -20.91 25.84
C ILE A 542 30.73 -21.05 27.35
N ASN A 543 30.51 -22.23 27.93
CA ASN A 543 30.73 -22.45 29.36
C ASN A 543 32.19 -22.23 29.77
N THR A 544 33.15 -22.68 28.95
CA THR A 544 34.58 -22.47 29.20
C THR A 544 34.95 -20.99 29.15
N LEU A 545 34.42 -20.27 28.16
CA LEU A 545 34.62 -18.83 28.01
C LEU A 545 34.06 -18.05 29.21
N LEU A 546 32.81 -18.32 29.61
CA LEU A 546 32.18 -17.65 30.75
C LEU A 546 32.98 -17.90 32.04
N ALA A 547 33.43 -19.14 32.27
CA ALA A 547 34.28 -19.46 33.42
C ALA A 547 35.65 -18.75 33.38
N LEU A 548 36.26 -18.60 32.20
CA LEU A 548 37.52 -17.89 32.01
C LEU A 548 37.35 -16.38 32.27
N LEU A 549 36.28 -15.79 31.76
CA LEU A 549 35.98 -14.36 31.92
C LEU A 549 35.63 -14.02 33.38
N SER A 550 34.89 -14.89 34.08
CA SER A 550 34.66 -14.73 35.53
C SER A 550 35.97 -14.69 36.32
N LYS A 551 36.98 -15.48 35.95
CA LYS A 551 38.30 -15.43 36.60
C LYS A 551 39.07 -14.13 36.34
N SER A 552 38.79 -13.47 35.22
CA SER A 552 39.43 -12.20 34.86
C SER A 552 38.80 -11.03 35.63
N ASP A 553 37.47 -11.00 35.72
CA ASP A 553 36.72 -10.09 36.57
C ASP A 553 35.39 -10.73 36.97
N ASN A 554 35.21 -10.97 38.28
CA ASN A 554 34.02 -11.62 38.84
C ASN A 554 32.73 -10.83 38.54
N ASN A 555 32.80 -9.52 38.34
CA ASN A 555 31.64 -8.68 38.04
C ASN A 555 31.33 -8.56 36.54
N PHE A 556 32.24 -9.07 35.69
CA PHE A 556 32.08 -9.01 34.24
C PHE A 556 30.92 -9.86 33.74
N ILE A 557 30.69 -11.03 34.34
CA ILE A 557 29.60 -11.94 33.99
C ILE A 557 28.30 -11.51 34.68
N ASN A 558 27.85 -10.31 34.34
CA ASN A 558 26.54 -9.78 34.70
C ASN A 558 25.53 -10.03 33.57
N GLY A 559 24.24 -9.79 33.85
CA GLY A 559 23.17 -10.10 32.90
C GLY A 559 23.31 -9.40 31.54
N LYS A 560 23.87 -8.18 31.50
CA LYS A 560 24.11 -7.44 30.26
C LYS A 560 25.20 -8.09 29.41
N ASN A 561 26.34 -8.38 30.01
CA ASN A 561 27.48 -8.97 29.30
C ASN A 561 27.23 -10.40 28.87
N ILE A 562 26.49 -11.20 29.66
CA ILE A 562 26.01 -12.52 29.24
C ILE A 562 25.25 -12.42 27.92
N ASN A 563 24.32 -11.46 27.80
CA ASN A 563 23.57 -11.26 26.56
C ASN A 563 24.48 -10.87 25.39
N TYR A 564 25.40 -9.91 25.58
CA TYR A 564 26.31 -9.53 24.50
C TYR A 564 27.27 -10.64 24.07
N ILE A 565 27.75 -11.46 25.01
CA ILE A 565 28.57 -12.64 24.69
C ILE A 565 27.79 -13.58 23.78
N ILE A 566 26.55 -13.92 24.12
CA ILE A 566 25.71 -14.79 23.28
C ILE A 566 25.42 -14.15 21.93
N LEU A 567 25.06 -12.87 21.88
CA LEU A 567 24.73 -12.15 20.65
C LEU A 567 25.91 -11.97 19.69
N SER A 568 27.13 -11.93 20.21
CA SER A 568 28.35 -11.71 19.43
C SER A 568 29.17 -12.99 19.25
N PHE A 569 28.74 -14.13 19.81
CA PHE A 569 29.55 -15.34 19.93
C PHE A 569 30.16 -15.78 18.60
N ASP A 570 29.35 -15.92 17.56
CA ASP A 570 29.82 -16.36 16.26
C ASP A 570 30.82 -15.38 15.63
N LYS A 571 30.60 -14.07 15.81
CA LYS A 571 31.49 -13.03 15.27
C LYS A 571 32.79 -12.90 16.06
N CYS A 572 32.77 -13.22 17.35
CA CYS A 572 33.91 -13.22 18.24
C CYS A 572 34.64 -14.58 18.30
N ARG A 573 34.22 -15.57 17.50
CA ARG A 573 34.66 -16.96 17.64
C ARG A 573 36.17 -17.13 17.56
N GLY A 574 36.84 -16.41 16.65
CA GLY A 574 38.31 -16.41 16.55
C GLY A 574 38.99 -15.98 17.85
N LEU A 575 38.61 -14.81 18.37
CA LEU A 575 39.11 -14.27 19.64
C LEU A 575 38.82 -15.22 20.79
N PHE A 576 37.60 -15.74 20.89
CA PHE A 576 37.21 -16.65 21.97
C PHE A 576 37.98 -17.97 21.92
N ASP A 577 38.20 -18.52 20.73
CA ASP A 577 38.99 -19.74 20.56
C ASP A 577 40.45 -19.50 20.98
N ASP A 578 41.04 -18.33 20.66
CA ASP A 578 42.39 -17.96 21.10
C ASP A 578 42.48 -17.79 22.64
N LEU A 579 41.52 -17.10 23.25
CA LEU A 579 41.45 -16.91 24.71
C LEU A 579 41.32 -18.26 25.45
N ILE A 580 40.43 -19.14 24.96
CA ILE A 580 40.21 -20.46 25.55
C ILE A 580 41.45 -21.34 25.38
N LYS A 581 41.99 -21.42 24.16
CA LYS A 581 43.14 -22.29 23.83
C LYS A 581 44.36 -21.96 24.68
N ASN A 582 44.61 -20.68 24.90
CA ASN A 582 45.77 -20.19 25.64
C ASN A 582 45.47 -19.93 27.13
N ASN A 583 44.23 -20.17 27.59
CA ASN A 583 43.77 -19.96 28.97
C ASN A 583 44.15 -18.57 29.53
N ILE A 584 43.86 -17.53 28.75
CA ILE A 584 44.32 -16.15 29.02
C ILE A 584 43.41 -15.47 30.05
N ILE A 585 43.99 -14.98 31.14
CA ILE A 585 43.31 -14.11 32.10
C ILE A 585 43.50 -12.66 31.65
N LEU A 586 42.38 -11.95 31.46
CA LEU A 586 42.38 -10.58 30.95
C LEU A 586 42.64 -9.58 32.08
N ASN A 587 43.44 -8.55 31.79
CA ASN A 587 43.59 -7.40 32.66
C ASN A 587 42.46 -6.37 32.45
N GLU A 588 42.41 -5.33 33.28
CA GLU A 588 41.36 -4.30 33.26
C GLU A 588 41.20 -3.60 31.89
N VAL A 589 42.32 -3.31 31.20
CA VAL A 589 42.31 -2.68 29.87
C VAL A 589 41.72 -3.63 28.82
N GLN A 590 42.13 -4.91 28.84
CA GLN A 590 41.61 -5.92 27.94
C GLN A 590 40.13 -6.22 28.20
N ILE A 591 39.69 -6.21 29.46
CA ILE A 591 38.27 -6.34 29.85
C ILE A 591 37.45 -5.17 29.31
N LYS A 592 37.97 -3.94 29.40
CA LYS A 592 37.32 -2.76 28.81
C LYS A 592 37.23 -2.89 27.29
N ASN A 593 38.31 -3.26 26.62
CA ASN A 593 38.31 -3.46 25.16
C ASN A 593 37.34 -4.58 24.75
N LEU A 594 37.29 -5.68 25.50
CA LEU A 594 36.37 -6.78 25.25
C LEU A 594 34.92 -6.32 25.37
N ASN A 595 34.56 -5.55 26.42
CA ASN A 595 33.22 -4.98 26.53
C ASN A 595 32.81 -4.18 25.28
N ASP A 596 33.70 -3.33 24.77
CA ASP A 596 33.44 -2.53 23.57
C ASP A 596 33.27 -3.43 22.33
N ILE A 597 34.11 -4.45 22.16
CA ILE A 597 34.04 -5.44 21.07
C ILE A 597 32.72 -6.23 21.12
N LEU A 598 32.29 -6.67 22.31
CA LEU A 598 31.04 -7.41 22.48
C LEU A 598 29.83 -6.51 22.15
N ALA A 599 29.84 -5.26 22.61
CA ALA A 599 28.77 -4.29 22.35
C ALA A 599 28.64 -3.98 20.85
N ASN A 600 29.76 -3.82 20.12
CA ASN A 600 29.76 -3.58 18.68
C ASN A 600 29.70 -4.87 17.82
N LYS A 601 29.56 -6.04 18.44
CA LYS A 601 29.50 -7.36 17.79
C LYS A 601 30.72 -7.67 16.91
N ASN A 602 31.91 -7.37 17.41
CA ASN A 602 33.23 -7.58 16.78
C ASN A 602 33.36 -6.99 15.37
N LYS A 603 32.93 -5.75 15.21
CA LYS A 603 32.91 -5.05 13.92
C LYS A 603 34.27 -4.97 13.21
N TYR A 604 35.37 -4.96 13.97
CA TYR A 604 36.73 -4.80 13.44
C TYR A 604 37.48 -6.12 13.30
N ASN A 605 36.75 -7.25 13.37
CA ASN A 605 37.29 -8.60 13.20
C ASN A 605 38.52 -8.86 14.09
N ILE A 606 38.35 -8.64 15.40
CA ILE A 606 39.36 -9.02 16.38
C ILE A 606 39.35 -10.55 16.51
N GLU A 607 40.49 -11.18 16.27
CA GLU A 607 40.64 -12.63 16.19
C GLU A 607 41.57 -13.22 17.26
N ASN A 608 42.37 -12.39 17.94
CA ASN A 608 43.36 -12.89 18.91
C ASN A 608 43.68 -11.88 20.03
N ILE A 609 44.41 -12.33 21.04
CA ILE A 609 44.79 -11.54 22.20
C ILE A 609 45.67 -10.32 21.88
N GLU A 610 46.54 -10.41 20.86
CA GLU A 610 47.41 -9.30 20.46
C GLU A 610 46.58 -8.14 19.93
N GLN A 611 45.62 -8.44 19.06
CA GLN A 611 44.67 -7.45 18.54
C GLN A 611 43.74 -6.91 19.64
N LEU A 612 43.28 -7.74 20.59
CA LEU A 612 42.50 -7.28 21.75
C LEU A 612 43.31 -6.31 22.63
N THR A 613 44.60 -6.60 22.84
CA THR A 613 45.50 -5.76 23.63
C THR A 613 45.76 -4.43 22.92
N ASN A 614 45.94 -4.47 21.60
CA ASN A 614 46.21 -3.30 20.75
C ASN A 614 44.95 -2.81 20.01
N TYR A 615 43.77 -2.92 20.63
CA TYR A 615 42.47 -2.72 19.97
C TYR A 615 42.36 -1.38 19.22
N SER A 616 42.79 -0.28 19.83
CA SER A 616 42.74 1.05 19.20
C SER A 616 43.62 1.16 17.94
N ILE A 617 44.77 0.50 17.92
CA ILE A 617 45.69 0.49 16.77
C ILE A 617 45.09 -0.34 15.63
N HIS A 618 44.58 -1.53 15.94
CA HIS A 618 43.93 -2.39 14.95
C HIS A 618 42.68 -1.74 14.35
N LYS A 619 41.82 -1.15 15.20
CA LYS A 619 40.66 -0.36 14.77
C LYS A 619 41.07 0.74 13.78
N LYS A 620 42.10 1.53 14.11
CA LYS A 620 42.60 2.61 13.23
C LYS A 620 43.07 2.08 11.87
N LYS A 621 43.77 0.94 11.84
CA LYS A 621 44.20 0.30 10.59
C LYS A 621 43.01 -0.05 9.69
N ILE A 622 41.99 -0.73 10.24
CA ILE A 622 40.79 -1.12 9.50
C ILE A 622 40.02 0.10 8.98
N LEU A 623 39.91 1.17 9.77
CA LEU A 623 39.25 2.39 9.33
C LEU A 623 39.98 3.08 8.18
N ASN A 624 41.32 3.11 8.21
CA ASN A 624 42.12 3.63 7.10
C ASN A 624 41.93 2.81 5.81
N GLU A 625 41.87 1.48 5.91
CA GLU A 625 41.59 0.60 4.76
C GLU A 625 40.20 0.89 4.15
N LYS A 626 39.19 1.16 5.00
CA LYS A 626 37.86 1.57 4.56
C LYS A 626 37.82 2.97 3.94
N LEU A 627 38.61 3.91 4.46
CA LEU A 627 38.72 5.26 3.92
C LEU A 627 39.30 5.23 2.49
N GLU A 628 40.24 4.33 2.20
CA GLU A 628 40.82 4.15 0.87
C GLU A 628 39.92 3.36 -0.11
N SER A 629 38.80 2.82 0.35
CA SER A 629 37.86 2.06 -0.47
C SER A 629 37.20 2.91 -1.55
N ASN A 630 36.77 2.26 -2.63
CA ASN A 630 35.86 2.85 -3.64
C ASN A 630 34.38 2.62 -3.30
N ASN A 631 34.08 2.05 -2.12
CA ASN A 631 32.73 1.86 -1.63
C ASN A 631 32.28 3.08 -0.81
N LEU A 632 31.21 3.75 -1.25
CA LEU A 632 30.66 4.94 -0.60
C LEU A 632 30.33 4.70 0.89
N ASP A 633 29.72 3.57 1.21
CA ASP A 633 29.29 3.26 2.57
C ASP A 633 30.48 3.00 3.51
N ASP A 634 31.54 2.37 3.00
CA ASP A 634 32.79 2.17 3.75
C ASP A 634 33.47 3.50 4.03
N VAL A 635 33.56 4.38 3.03
CA VAL A 635 34.19 5.71 3.16
C VAL A 635 33.41 6.59 4.13
N GLN A 636 32.08 6.72 3.95
CA GLN A 636 31.23 7.49 4.87
C GLN A 636 31.31 6.96 6.30
N SER A 637 31.31 5.63 6.48
CA SER A 637 31.44 5.01 7.81
C SER A 637 32.82 5.27 8.42
N ALA A 638 33.89 5.16 7.64
CA ALA A 638 35.25 5.43 8.09
C ALA A 638 35.44 6.87 8.55
N ILE A 639 34.97 7.85 7.76
CA ILE A 639 35.03 9.28 8.10
C ILE A 639 34.27 9.55 9.40
N THR A 640 33.03 9.05 9.50
CA THR A 640 32.17 9.23 10.68
C THR A 640 32.83 8.67 11.94
N GLU A 641 33.42 7.48 11.85
CA GLU A 641 34.07 6.82 12.97
C GLU A 641 35.40 7.48 13.36
N CYS A 642 36.17 7.96 12.39
CA CYS A 642 37.44 8.63 12.61
C CYS A 642 37.25 10.02 13.24
N LEU A 643 36.29 10.80 12.75
CA LEU A 643 36.05 12.16 13.22
C LEU A 643 35.23 12.18 14.52
N PHE A 644 34.18 11.37 14.64
CA PHE A 644 33.20 11.53 15.72
C PHE A 644 33.08 10.33 16.67
N SER A 645 33.83 9.25 16.41
CA SER A 645 33.64 7.97 17.11
C SER A 645 32.19 7.44 17.06
N PHE A 646 31.45 7.80 16.01
CA PHE A 646 30.09 7.34 15.73
C PHE A 646 30.09 6.20 14.73
N GLU A 647 29.15 5.28 14.83
CA GLU A 647 28.80 4.46 13.66
C GLU A 647 27.88 5.25 12.72
N ARG A 648 27.90 4.92 11.42
CA ARG A 648 26.90 5.48 10.48
C ARG A 648 25.46 5.28 10.94
N ARG A 649 25.18 4.17 11.64
CA ARG A 649 23.87 3.91 12.27
C ARG A 649 23.53 4.90 13.38
N ASP A 650 24.51 5.42 14.12
CA ASP A 650 24.26 6.46 15.11
C ASP A 650 23.77 7.76 14.47
N ILE A 651 24.13 8.06 13.21
CA ILE A 651 23.61 9.24 12.50
C ILE A 651 22.11 9.12 12.28
N PHE A 652 21.65 7.94 11.84
CA PHE A 652 20.23 7.64 11.74
C PHE A 652 19.55 7.77 13.11
N ASP A 653 20.19 7.30 14.18
CA ASP A 653 19.65 7.48 15.53
C ASP A 653 19.59 8.95 15.93
N LEU A 654 20.60 9.77 15.61
CA LEU A 654 20.56 11.20 15.89
C LEU A 654 19.39 11.89 15.20
N ASP A 655 19.09 11.52 13.96
CA ASP A 655 17.94 12.10 13.26
C ASP A 655 16.61 11.54 13.75
N ASN A 656 16.50 10.23 13.89
CA ASN A 656 15.28 9.61 14.41
C ASN A 656 14.93 10.13 15.81
N VAL A 657 15.94 10.36 16.65
CA VAL A 657 15.78 10.82 18.04
C VAL A 657 15.60 12.33 18.10
N TYR A 658 16.44 13.13 17.44
CA TYR A 658 16.53 14.58 17.64
C TYR A 658 16.17 15.41 16.39
N GLY A 659 15.75 14.77 15.30
CA GLY A 659 15.34 15.43 14.06
C GLY A 659 16.41 16.34 13.47
N ILE A 660 17.68 15.93 13.50
CA ILE A 660 18.78 16.79 13.03
C ILE A 660 18.65 17.15 11.54
N PHE A 661 18.07 16.30 10.69
CA PHE A 661 17.80 16.59 9.27
C PHE A 661 16.50 17.37 9.03
N LYS A 662 15.73 17.69 10.07
CA LYS A 662 14.56 18.58 9.96
C LYS A 662 15.01 20.02 10.01
N ASP A 663 15.58 20.50 8.90
CA ASP A 663 16.36 21.75 8.89
C ASP A 663 15.61 22.95 9.47
N LYS A 664 14.33 23.19 9.14
CA LYS A 664 13.59 24.33 9.73
C LYS A 664 13.40 24.19 11.25
N MET A 665 12.98 23.03 11.75
CA MET A 665 12.84 22.78 13.18
C MET A 665 14.19 22.92 13.90
N TYR A 666 15.23 22.25 13.37
CA TYR A 666 16.56 22.22 13.98
C TYR A 666 17.20 23.61 13.99
N LEU A 667 17.27 24.28 12.85
CA LEU A 667 17.91 25.59 12.72
C LEU A 667 17.19 26.65 13.57
N LYS A 668 15.85 26.66 13.57
CA LYS A 668 15.07 27.68 14.29
C LYS A 668 15.01 27.44 15.80
N LYS A 669 14.76 26.20 16.23
CA LYS A 669 14.43 25.89 17.64
C LYS A 669 15.57 25.27 18.44
N ILE A 670 16.54 24.60 17.80
CA ILE A 670 17.55 23.78 18.50
C ILE A 670 18.97 24.35 18.37
N GLN A 671 19.39 24.77 17.18
CA GLN A 671 20.77 25.15 16.88
C GLN A 671 21.30 26.25 17.80
N SER A 672 20.48 27.27 18.09
CA SER A 672 20.84 28.41 18.96
C SER A 672 21.18 28.02 20.40
N TYR A 673 20.73 26.84 20.85
CA TYR A 673 21.01 26.32 22.18
C TYR A 673 22.25 25.43 22.27
N LEU A 674 22.84 25.06 21.13
CA LEU A 674 24.01 24.21 21.02
C LEU A 674 25.32 25.01 21.11
N PRO A 675 26.38 24.43 21.70
CA PRO A 675 27.73 24.93 21.54
C PRO A 675 28.15 25.00 20.06
N VAL A 676 28.95 26.00 19.68
CA VAL A 676 29.36 26.26 18.28
C VAL A 676 30.07 25.05 17.67
N ASP A 677 30.95 24.41 18.42
CA ASP A 677 31.69 23.22 18.03
C ASP A 677 30.78 22.01 17.79
N ILE A 678 29.74 21.83 18.62
CA ILE A 678 28.72 20.78 18.42
C ILE A 678 27.86 21.07 17.19
N ALA A 679 27.45 22.32 16.98
CA ALA A 679 26.67 22.71 15.81
C ALA A 679 27.47 22.48 14.52
N SER A 680 28.74 22.88 14.48
CA SER A 680 29.63 22.60 13.34
C SER A 680 29.84 21.10 13.12
N ALA A 681 29.99 20.31 14.18
CA ALA A 681 30.09 18.85 14.07
C ALA A 681 28.83 18.23 13.44
N LEU A 682 27.63 18.70 13.81
CA LEU A 682 26.38 18.22 13.22
C LEU A 682 26.25 18.60 11.74
N GLU A 683 26.69 19.77 11.32
CA GLU A 683 26.72 20.15 9.90
C GLU A 683 27.68 19.26 9.09
N ILE A 684 28.87 18.97 9.61
CA ILE A 684 29.79 18.01 8.97
C ILE A 684 29.16 16.62 8.90
N ILE A 685 28.49 16.16 9.95
CA ILE A 685 27.77 14.86 9.94
C ILE A 685 26.69 14.84 8.85
N LYS A 686 25.92 15.93 8.70
CA LYS A 686 24.90 16.03 7.65
C LYS A 686 25.52 15.98 6.25
N GLU A 687 26.60 16.73 6.04
CA GLU A 687 27.30 16.78 4.76
C GLU A 687 27.88 15.40 4.41
N VAL A 688 28.59 14.76 5.34
CA VAL A 688 29.16 13.40 5.14
C VAL A 688 28.07 12.39 4.81
N TYR A 689 26.90 12.49 5.44
CA TYR A 689 25.79 11.56 5.22
C TYR A 689 25.11 11.76 3.86
N ASN A 690 24.86 13.02 3.46
CA ASN A 690 24.13 13.37 2.24
C ASN A 690 24.99 13.32 0.97
N ASN A 691 26.30 13.55 1.09
CA ASN A 691 27.21 13.63 -0.03
C ASN A 691 27.48 12.23 -0.63
N ARG A 692 27.35 12.12 -1.95
CA ARG A 692 27.51 10.87 -2.72
C ARG A 692 28.83 10.79 -3.49
N ASP A 693 29.65 11.85 -3.48
CA ASP A 693 30.95 11.90 -4.15
C ASP A 693 32.08 11.51 -3.18
N ILE A 694 32.72 10.37 -3.46
CA ILE A 694 33.81 9.82 -2.65
C ILE A 694 35.01 10.76 -2.58
N ASN A 695 35.36 11.46 -3.67
CA ASN A 695 36.52 12.35 -3.68
C ASN A 695 36.26 13.59 -2.83
N ASN A 696 35.03 14.12 -2.90
CA ASN A 696 34.61 15.23 -2.05
C ASN A 696 34.60 14.82 -0.57
N LEU A 697 34.09 13.63 -0.24
CA LEU A 697 34.13 13.08 1.12
C LEU A 697 35.57 12.95 1.67
N LYS A 698 36.51 12.49 0.84
CA LYS A 698 37.94 12.42 1.23
C LYS A 698 38.52 13.81 1.48
N ALA A 699 38.21 14.79 0.62
CA ALA A 699 38.64 16.17 0.81
C ALA A 699 38.08 16.77 2.11
N ILE A 700 36.78 16.56 2.41
CA ILE A 700 36.16 16.99 3.68
C ILE A 700 36.91 16.39 4.88
N PHE A 701 37.28 15.11 4.81
CA PHE A 701 38.04 14.45 5.86
C PHE A 701 39.43 15.06 6.04
N ASP A 702 40.17 15.28 4.96
CA ASP A 702 41.50 15.88 4.98
C ASP A 702 41.47 17.31 5.56
N ASP A 703 40.52 18.14 5.12
CA ASP A 703 40.30 19.49 5.63
C ASP A 703 40.01 19.48 7.15
N CYS A 704 39.17 18.55 7.62
CA CYS A 704 38.87 18.41 9.04
C CYS A 704 40.11 18.00 9.86
N MET A 705 40.97 17.15 9.30
CA MET A 705 42.21 16.71 9.93
C MET A 705 43.25 17.84 10.00
N GLU A 706 43.38 18.66 8.95
CA GLU A 706 44.28 19.81 8.91
C GLU A 706 43.91 20.89 9.94
N LEU A 707 42.60 21.11 10.16
CA LEU A 707 42.09 22.04 11.17
C LEU A 707 42.29 21.57 12.62
N GLY A 708 42.82 20.35 12.81
CA GLY A 708 43.30 19.84 14.09
C GLY A 708 42.21 19.52 15.10
N ASN A 709 40.96 19.35 14.67
CA ASN A 709 39.86 19.25 15.61
C ASN A 709 38.68 18.44 15.09
N VAL A 710 38.54 17.19 15.55
CA VAL A 710 37.25 16.68 16.01
C VAL A 710 37.49 15.69 17.17
N GLY A 711 37.72 16.21 18.38
CA GLY A 711 37.74 15.40 19.60
C GLY A 711 36.34 15.11 20.17
N ILE A 712 35.30 15.46 19.41
CA ILE A 712 33.90 15.42 19.84
C ILE A 712 33.33 14.05 19.56
N ASN A 713 32.97 13.34 20.61
CA ASN A 713 32.40 12.01 20.49
C ASN A 713 30.86 11.99 20.55
N ALA A 714 30.34 10.80 20.27
CA ALA A 714 28.92 10.50 20.29
C ALA A 714 28.15 10.94 21.52
N VAL A 715 28.74 10.72 22.69
CA VAL A 715 28.11 11.02 23.99
C VAL A 715 27.99 12.53 24.16
N GLN A 716 29.03 13.29 23.80
CA GLN A 716 29.03 14.75 23.88
C GLN A 716 27.92 15.37 23.01
N ILE A 717 27.77 14.89 21.77
CA ILE A 717 26.72 15.37 20.84
C ILE A 717 25.32 15.03 21.37
N LYS A 718 25.09 13.76 21.77
CA LYS A 718 23.79 13.33 22.32
C LYS A 718 23.43 14.12 23.60
N THR A 719 24.39 14.37 24.49
CA THR A 719 24.18 15.19 25.70
C THR A 719 23.92 16.66 25.37
N ALA A 720 24.63 17.24 24.40
CA ALA A 720 24.39 18.61 23.96
C ALA A 720 22.99 18.80 23.37
N LEU A 721 22.54 17.86 22.52
CA LEU A 721 21.19 17.86 21.94
C LEU A 721 20.11 17.74 23.02
N ARG A 722 20.23 16.81 23.97
CA ARG A 722 19.28 16.72 25.11
C ARG A 722 19.22 18.01 25.91
N ASN A 723 20.37 18.63 26.14
CA ASN A 723 20.44 19.90 26.85
C ASN A 723 19.82 21.05 26.05
N ALA A 724 19.95 21.06 24.72
CA ALA A 724 19.29 22.02 23.85
C ALA A 724 17.76 21.89 23.91
N TYR A 725 17.23 20.68 23.79
CA TYR A 725 15.79 20.42 23.96
C TYR A 725 15.28 20.78 25.36
N LYS A 726 16.04 20.47 26.40
CA LYS A 726 15.70 20.89 27.77
C LYS A 726 15.61 22.41 27.88
N LYS A 727 16.56 23.16 27.30
CA LYS A 727 16.52 24.64 27.27
C LYS A 727 15.29 25.14 26.51
N LEU A 728 14.99 24.56 25.35
CA LEU A 728 13.78 24.86 24.59
C LEU A 728 12.53 24.65 25.45
N TYR A 729 12.37 23.49 26.09
CA TYR A 729 11.24 23.20 26.96
C TYR A 729 11.15 24.23 28.10
N ASN A 730 12.26 24.47 28.80
CA ASN A 730 12.27 25.44 29.91
C ASN A 730 11.92 26.87 29.45
N SER A 731 12.16 27.23 28.19
CA SER A 731 11.76 28.52 27.62
C SER A 731 10.27 28.61 27.32
N GLU A 732 9.60 27.49 27.06
CA GLU A 732 8.16 27.42 26.76
C GLU A 732 7.28 27.14 27.98
N LEU A 733 7.85 26.57 29.05
CA LEU A 733 7.11 26.21 30.26
C LEU A 733 6.69 27.45 31.08
N PHE A 734 5.50 27.37 31.64
CA PHE A 734 4.87 28.45 32.40
C PHE A 734 5.69 28.89 33.62
N LYS A 735 5.86 30.21 33.82
CA LYS A 735 6.69 30.76 34.91
C LYS A 735 5.91 31.38 36.08
N GLY A 736 4.59 31.28 36.09
CA GLY A 736 3.76 31.83 37.18
C GLY A 736 3.38 33.31 37.02
N GLU A 737 4.08 34.07 36.19
CA GLU A 737 3.96 35.53 36.15
C GLU A 737 2.58 36.04 35.66
N GLY A 738 2.15 37.16 36.24
CA GLY A 738 0.94 37.89 35.84
C GLY A 738 -0.39 37.23 36.22
N ASN A 739 -0.40 36.12 36.95
CA ASN A 739 -1.64 35.46 37.37
C ASN A 739 -2.10 35.93 38.76
N LYS A 740 -3.33 35.57 39.14
CA LYS A 740 -3.83 35.88 40.48
C LYS A 740 -3.10 34.97 41.48
N GLU A 741 -2.46 35.60 42.46
CA GLU A 741 -1.71 34.90 43.49
C GLU A 741 -2.31 35.19 44.87
N TYR A 742 -2.41 34.16 45.70
CA TYR A 742 -2.82 34.29 47.09
C TYR A 742 -2.15 33.21 47.94
N TYR A 743 -2.23 33.36 49.26
CA TYR A 743 -1.66 32.41 50.21
C TYR A 743 -2.76 31.70 50.99
N ILE A 744 -2.55 30.42 51.24
CA ILE A 744 -3.41 29.60 52.10
C ILE A 744 -2.60 29.02 53.25
N ASN A 745 -3.27 28.73 54.37
CA ASN A 745 -2.66 28.03 55.50
C ASN A 745 -2.36 26.57 55.14
N GLY A 746 -1.20 26.08 55.58
CA GLY A 746 -0.80 24.69 55.47
C GLY A 746 -1.54 23.74 56.42
N VAL A 747 -1.00 22.55 56.60
CA VAL A 747 -1.50 21.49 57.48
C VAL A 747 -0.43 21.04 58.46
N ASN A 748 -0.86 20.40 59.55
CA ASN A 748 0.03 19.66 60.45
C ASN A 748 0.10 18.21 59.97
N SER A 749 1.27 17.58 60.06
CA SER A 749 1.44 16.16 59.71
C SER A 749 2.40 15.47 60.67
N ASP A 750 1.91 14.42 61.33
CA ASP A 750 2.72 13.55 62.19
C ASP A 750 3.49 12.50 61.36
N ILE A 751 3.04 12.24 60.13
CA ILE A 751 3.67 11.30 59.19
C ILE A 751 4.89 11.93 58.52
N CYS A 752 4.79 13.20 58.15
CA CYS A 752 5.87 13.96 57.51
C CYS A 752 6.02 15.30 58.23
N SER A 753 6.90 15.34 59.23
CA SER A 753 7.04 16.49 60.15
C SER A 753 7.98 17.59 59.63
N ARG A 754 8.76 17.31 58.58
CA ARG A 754 9.72 18.24 57.98
C ARG A 754 9.65 18.22 56.46
N ASN A 755 9.84 19.39 55.85
CA ASN A 755 9.95 19.52 54.40
C ASN A 755 11.34 19.07 53.90
N VAL A 756 11.53 19.06 52.58
CA VAL A 756 12.80 18.70 51.96
C VAL A 756 13.97 19.53 52.48
N ASN A 757 13.75 20.78 52.91
CA ASN A 757 14.76 21.69 53.46
C ASN A 757 15.01 21.51 54.98
N GLY A 758 14.29 20.60 55.63
CA GLY A 758 14.42 20.33 57.06
C GLY A 758 13.59 21.27 57.94
N GLU A 759 12.78 22.16 57.37
CA GLU A 759 11.89 23.07 58.09
C GLU A 759 10.64 22.32 58.58
N LYS A 760 10.07 22.75 59.71
CA LYS A 760 8.90 22.10 60.31
C LYS A 760 7.65 22.35 59.46
N ILE A 761 6.93 21.27 59.14
CA ILE A 761 5.61 21.33 58.50
C ILE A 761 4.57 21.67 59.58
N SER A 762 3.84 22.77 59.39
CA SER A 762 2.76 23.21 60.30
C SER A 762 1.64 23.95 59.57
N SER A 763 0.48 24.05 60.22
CA SER A 763 -0.65 24.85 59.77
C SER A 763 -0.37 26.37 59.72
N GLU A 764 0.74 26.82 60.28
CA GLU A 764 1.18 28.23 60.23
C GLU A 764 2.03 28.53 58.97
N ASN A 765 2.45 27.51 58.22
CA ASN A 765 3.16 27.74 56.96
C ASN A 765 2.18 28.33 55.92
N ASN A 766 2.64 29.35 55.20
CA ASN A 766 1.90 29.93 54.08
C ASN A 766 2.26 29.21 52.78
N ILE A 767 1.27 28.64 52.11
CA ILE A 767 1.43 28.01 50.80
C ILE A 767 0.98 28.99 49.72
N LYS A 768 1.85 29.28 48.75
CA LYS A 768 1.53 30.11 47.60
C LYS A 768 0.61 29.35 46.64
N VAL A 769 -0.50 29.96 46.25
CA VAL A 769 -1.41 29.47 45.21
C VAL A 769 -1.42 30.45 44.04
N VAL A 770 -1.23 29.93 42.82
CA VAL A 770 -1.35 30.66 41.56
C VAL A 770 -2.57 30.12 40.82
N GLU A 771 -3.52 30.99 40.52
CA GLU A 771 -4.79 30.63 39.89
C GLU A 771 -4.73 30.88 38.38
N LEU A 772 -4.83 29.80 37.59
CA LEU A 772 -4.83 29.83 36.12
C LEU A 772 -6.29 29.79 35.64
N ASN A 773 -6.79 30.94 35.19
CA ASN A 773 -8.20 31.14 34.88
C ASN A 773 -8.50 31.41 33.39
N ASP A 774 -7.52 31.73 32.56
CA ASP A 774 -7.70 32.11 31.14
C ASP A 774 -6.39 32.36 30.39
N LYS A 775 -5.27 32.52 31.11
CA LYS A 775 -3.97 32.75 30.50
C LYS A 775 -3.39 31.50 29.85
N PRO A 776 -2.64 31.63 28.74
CA PRO A 776 -1.91 30.50 28.18
C PRO A 776 -0.92 29.89 29.17
N PHE A 777 -0.79 28.57 29.15
CA PHE A 777 0.19 27.86 29.96
C PHE A 777 0.62 26.57 29.26
N LYS A 778 1.85 26.14 29.57
CA LYS A 778 2.37 24.78 29.32
C LYS A 778 3.02 24.29 30.61
N LEU A 779 2.66 23.10 31.05
CA LEU A 779 3.22 22.45 32.23
C LEU A 779 3.49 20.99 31.94
N ILE A 780 4.53 20.42 32.54
CA ILE A 780 4.76 18.98 32.53
C ILE A 780 4.29 18.43 33.87
N VAL A 781 3.45 17.39 33.86
CA VAL A 781 2.85 16.82 35.07
C VAL A 781 3.03 15.32 35.15
N HIS A 782 3.32 14.83 36.34
CA HIS A 782 3.33 13.41 36.69
C HIS A 782 2.06 13.06 37.46
N HIS A 783 1.31 12.10 36.95
CA HIS A 783 0.12 11.57 37.60
C HIS A 783 0.49 10.39 38.50
N ILE A 784 0.06 10.42 39.76
CA ILE A 784 0.21 9.32 40.73
C ILE A 784 -1.03 8.42 40.64
N PHE A 785 -1.02 7.44 39.74
CA PHE A 785 -2.16 6.55 39.46
C PHE A 785 -2.26 5.39 40.46
N VAL A 786 -3.43 5.17 41.06
CA VAL A 786 -3.73 3.97 41.88
C VAL A 786 -3.94 2.77 40.94
N GLY A 787 -3.02 1.79 40.96
CA GLY A 787 -3.12 0.60 40.09
C GLY A 787 -1.85 0.11 39.40
N SER A 788 -0.67 0.66 39.73
CA SER A 788 0.61 0.05 39.32
C SER A 788 1.07 -0.96 40.38
N PRO A 789 1.05 -2.28 40.11
CA PRO A 789 1.50 -3.26 41.08
C PRO A 789 3.03 -3.18 41.26
N ASP A 790 3.46 -2.84 42.48
CA ASP A 790 4.76 -3.26 43.01
C ASP A 790 4.64 -4.77 43.35
N PRO A 791 5.66 -5.61 43.09
CA PRO A 791 5.74 -7.00 43.57
C PRO A 791 5.47 -7.20 45.08
N LEU A 792 5.41 -6.13 45.89
CA LEU A 792 5.06 -6.16 47.31
C LEU A 792 3.57 -5.98 47.67
N LEU A 793 2.63 -5.95 46.70
CA LEU A 793 1.17 -5.95 46.97
C LEU A 793 0.66 -4.82 47.90
N GLU A 794 1.28 -3.65 47.88
CA GLU A 794 0.71 -2.42 48.44
C GLU A 794 0.85 -1.27 47.45
N ASP A 795 -0.25 -0.56 47.21
CA ASP A 795 -0.35 0.55 46.24
C ASP A 795 0.55 1.72 46.68
N ILE A 796 1.80 1.73 46.21
CA ILE A 796 2.76 2.84 46.38
C ILE A 796 2.13 4.20 46.05
N PRO A 797 1.36 4.35 44.96
CA PRO A 797 0.63 5.58 44.64
C PRO A 797 -0.22 6.12 45.79
N SER A 798 -1.09 5.29 46.39
CA SER A 798 -1.88 5.65 47.58
C SER A 798 -1.03 6.05 48.79
N ARG A 799 0.18 5.51 48.91
CA ARG A 799 1.11 5.86 50.00
C ARG A 799 1.83 7.16 49.75
N ILE A 800 2.27 7.44 48.52
CA ILE A 800 2.93 8.71 48.18
C ILE A 800 1.97 9.89 48.35
N ILE A 801 0.69 9.72 48.01
CA ILE A 801 -0.35 10.75 48.24
C ILE A 801 -0.47 11.10 49.74
N LYS A 802 -0.40 10.10 50.63
CA LYS A 802 -0.50 10.29 52.08
C LYS A 802 0.83 10.71 52.73
N ASN A 803 1.95 10.29 52.15
CA ASN A 803 3.30 10.59 52.61
C ASN A 803 4.23 10.95 51.43
N PRO A 804 4.38 12.25 51.11
CA PRO A 804 5.22 12.68 50.00
C PRO A 804 6.71 12.38 50.20
N GLU A 805 7.17 12.08 51.43
CA GLU A 805 8.56 11.69 51.71
C GLU A 805 8.99 10.40 51.00
N ILE A 806 8.03 9.53 50.67
CA ILE A 806 8.27 8.29 49.93
C ILE A 806 8.91 8.56 48.56
N TRP A 807 8.64 9.73 47.96
CA TRP A 807 9.29 10.16 46.72
C TRP A 807 10.81 10.11 46.84
N ASN A 808 11.37 10.49 47.99
CA ASN A 808 12.81 10.58 48.22
C ASN A 808 13.41 9.34 48.89
N THR A 809 12.61 8.52 49.57
CA THR A 809 13.11 7.39 50.38
C THR A 809 12.98 6.02 49.71
N LYS A 810 12.03 5.82 48.78
CA LYS A 810 11.86 4.55 48.07
C LYS A 810 12.49 4.57 46.67
N GLU A 811 13.24 3.53 46.35
CA GLU A 811 13.70 3.28 44.98
C GLU A 811 12.53 2.80 44.11
N GLY A 812 12.41 3.35 42.91
CA GLY A 812 11.42 2.93 41.91
C GLY A 812 12.06 2.86 40.53
N ALA A 813 11.26 2.92 39.45
CA ALA A 813 11.78 2.89 38.09
C ALA A 813 12.87 3.96 37.85
N THR A 814 13.85 3.69 36.99
CA THR A 814 14.94 4.62 36.67
C THR A 814 14.46 5.90 35.98
N THR A 815 13.22 5.90 35.47
CA THR A 815 12.54 7.01 34.80
C THR A 815 11.26 7.43 35.52
N LEU A 816 10.75 8.61 35.13
CA LEU A 816 9.46 9.19 35.47
C LEU A 816 8.68 9.35 34.17
N SER A 817 7.46 8.85 34.14
CA SER A 817 6.51 9.05 33.03
C SER A 817 5.71 10.32 33.30
N THR A 818 5.83 11.33 32.45
CA THR A 818 5.15 12.62 32.63
C THR A 818 4.38 13.00 31.37
N THR A 819 3.46 13.95 31.44
CA THR A 819 2.66 14.43 30.31
C THR A 819 2.73 15.94 30.23
N VAL A 820 2.77 16.51 29.03
CA VAL A 820 2.57 17.95 28.83
C VAL A 820 1.09 18.30 28.82
N ILE A 821 0.68 19.29 29.60
CA ILE A 821 -0.66 19.89 29.56
C ILE A 821 -0.55 21.36 29.15
N SER A 822 -1.55 21.85 28.42
CA SER A 822 -1.66 23.26 28.04
C SER A 822 -3.09 23.78 28.19
N ASN A 823 -3.28 25.09 28.01
CA ASN A 823 -4.60 25.71 27.97
C ASN A 823 -5.51 25.15 26.85
N SER A 824 -4.94 24.65 25.75
CA SER A 824 -5.66 24.08 24.61
C SER A 824 -5.80 22.55 24.67
N CYS A 825 -5.02 21.89 25.52
CA CYS A 825 -4.99 20.44 25.68
C CYS A 825 -4.70 20.04 27.14
N ILE A 826 -5.76 19.85 27.93
CA ILE A 826 -5.69 19.38 29.33
C ILE A 826 -6.04 17.89 29.39
N LYS A 827 -5.22 17.06 28.73
CA LYS A 827 -5.31 15.59 28.80
C LYS A 827 -4.16 15.05 29.61
N THR A 828 -4.41 14.06 30.47
CA THR A 828 -3.38 13.38 31.25
C THR A 828 -3.36 11.89 30.92
N PHE A 829 -2.21 11.25 31.14
CA PHE A 829 -1.96 9.85 30.81
C PHE A 829 -3.10 8.90 31.23
N GLY A 830 -3.74 8.26 30.24
CA GLY A 830 -4.77 7.23 30.45
C GLY A 830 -6.12 7.72 30.98
N VAL A 831 -6.33 9.04 31.15
CA VAL A 831 -7.59 9.57 31.68
C VAL A 831 -8.07 10.78 30.86
N ASN A 832 -9.26 10.65 30.28
CA ASN A 832 -9.91 11.71 29.47
C ASN A 832 -10.38 12.92 30.31
N GLN A 833 -10.31 12.86 31.64
CA GLN A 833 -10.66 13.94 32.57
C GLN A 833 -9.66 13.96 33.74
N PRO A 834 -9.35 15.11 34.34
CA PRO A 834 -8.56 15.15 35.57
C PRO A 834 -9.32 14.43 36.69
N GLY A 835 -8.87 13.23 37.06
CA GLY A 835 -9.47 12.40 38.11
C GLY A 835 -8.57 12.19 39.33
N ALA A 836 -7.33 12.70 39.29
CA ALA A 836 -6.37 12.53 40.38
C ALA A 836 -6.52 13.62 41.45
N HIS A 837 -6.27 13.24 42.71
CA HIS A 837 -6.22 14.19 43.82
C HIS A 837 -5.00 15.13 43.74
N ILE A 838 -3.85 14.68 43.22
CA ILE A 838 -2.59 15.46 43.19
C ILE A 838 -1.76 15.14 41.95
N TYR A 839 -1.26 16.18 41.27
CA TYR A 839 -0.26 16.06 40.21
C TYR A 839 1.06 16.71 40.61
N TYR A 840 2.17 16.01 40.38
CA TYR A 840 3.51 16.53 40.63
C TYR A 840 4.01 17.24 39.37
N GLY A 841 4.18 18.56 39.44
CA GLY A 841 4.44 19.41 38.29
C GLY A 841 5.91 19.80 38.13
N PHE A 842 6.27 20.05 36.88
CA PHE A 842 7.53 20.59 36.42
C PHE A 842 7.26 21.78 35.49
N ASN A 843 7.53 22.97 36.00
CA ASN A 843 7.57 24.23 35.26
C ASN A 843 9.00 24.58 34.77
N GLU A 844 9.97 23.76 35.16
CA GLU A 844 11.37 23.81 34.80
C GLU A 844 12.00 22.42 34.99
N LEU A 845 12.67 21.91 33.96
CA LEU A 845 13.36 20.63 33.99
C LEU A 845 14.81 20.79 34.47
N PRO A 846 15.26 19.92 35.41
CA PRO A 846 16.67 19.86 35.82
C PRO A 846 17.64 19.45 34.69
N PHE A 847 18.94 19.65 34.91
CA PHE A 847 19.98 19.33 33.93
C PHE A 847 20.02 17.84 33.58
N ASP A 848 20.08 17.55 32.28
CA ASP A 848 20.25 16.21 31.68
C ASP A 848 19.27 15.15 32.21
N VAL A 849 18.01 15.54 32.42
CA VAL A 849 16.94 14.63 32.84
C VAL A 849 15.99 14.24 31.71
N LEU A 850 15.95 14.99 30.60
CA LEU A 850 15.08 14.65 29.47
C LEU A 850 15.63 13.40 28.76
N ARG A 851 14.88 12.29 28.82
CA ARG A 851 15.28 11.04 28.18
C ARG A 851 14.71 10.91 26.77
N GLY A 852 13.46 11.33 26.58
CA GLY A 852 12.73 11.22 25.33
C GLY A 852 11.24 11.50 25.50
N THR A 853 10.48 11.26 24.45
CA THR A 853 9.04 11.54 24.32
C THR A 853 8.38 10.38 23.57
N MET A 854 7.08 10.17 23.81
CA MET A 854 6.30 9.17 23.09
C MET A 854 4.87 9.66 22.86
N SER A 855 4.41 9.61 21.61
CA SER A 855 3.06 10.01 21.21
C SER A 855 2.05 8.85 21.29
N GLY A 856 2.32 7.82 22.08
CA GLY A 856 1.45 6.67 22.36
C GLY A 856 1.55 6.29 23.84
N ASP A 857 0.77 5.31 24.32
CA ASP A 857 0.87 4.80 25.70
C ASP A 857 2.24 4.14 25.88
N ALA A 858 3.20 4.76 26.57
CA ALA A 858 4.45 4.04 26.84
C ALA A 858 4.27 3.12 28.02
N GLY A 859 3.60 3.58 29.06
CA GLY A 859 3.65 2.97 30.39
C GLY A 859 5.09 2.53 30.75
N THR A 860 6.13 3.15 30.17
CA THR A 860 7.43 2.51 29.87
C THR A 860 7.47 0.96 29.98
N LEU A 861 6.58 0.19 29.34
CA LEU A 861 6.52 -1.29 29.34
C LEU A 861 7.27 -1.97 30.51
N HIS A 862 6.83 -1.70 31.75
CA HIS A 862 7.23 -2.39 33.00
C HIS A 862 8.73 -2.56 33.32
N GLY A 863 9.66 -1.65 32.98
CA GLY A 863 11.07 -1.82 33.38
C GLY A 863 11.68 -3.19 32.99
N GLY A 864 11.11 -3.84 31.99
CA GLY A 864 11.23 -5.28 31.71
C GLY A 864 12.42 -5.64 30.84
N GLY A 865 13.62 -5.19 31.22
CA GLY A 865 14.86 -5.72 30.67
C GLY A 865 15.09 -5.53 29.17
N GLN A 866 14.92 -4.32 28.65
CA GLN A 866 15.66 -3.93 27.45
C GLN A 866 17.08 -3.51 27.85
N LEU A 867 18.11 -4.09 27.21
CA LEU A 867 19.53 -3.78 27.48
C LEU A 867 19.84 -2.29 27.21
N GLU A 868 19.11 -1.72 26.26
CA GLU A 868 19.12 -0.31 25.89
C GLU A 868 17.65 0.09 25.72
N ALA A 869 17.20 1.13 26.43
CA ALA A 869 15.82 1.61 26.47
C ALA A 869 15.37 2.24 25.13
N LEU A 870 15.42 1.45 24.05
CA LEU A 870 15.38 1.91 22.66
C LEU A 870 14.02 1.75 21.99
N SER A 871 13.01 1.10 22.58
CA SER A 871 11.83 0.71 21.77
C SER A 871 10.61 1.62 21.81
N GLY A 872 10.62 2.79 22.47
CA GLY A 872 9.41 3.63 22.52
C GLY A 872 9.64 5.13 22.75
N ALA A 873 10.23 5.50 23.89
CA ALA A 873 10.50 6.90 24.23
C ALA A 873 11.89 7.34 23.79
N ASN A 874 12.18 7.18 22.50
CA ASN A 874 13.48 7.43 21.89
C ASN A 874 13.45 8.65 20.96
N LYS A 875 12.33 9.34 20.77
CA LYS A 875 12.28 10.62 20.05
C LYS A 875 12.23 11.78 21.03
N VAL A 876 12.78 12.93 20.68
CA VAL A 876 12.63 14.18 21.44
C VAL A 876 11.91 15.17 20.53
N ASN A 877 10.61 15.32 20.74
CA ASN A 877 9.78 16.24 19.96
C ASN A 877 9.63 17.59 20.66
N THR A 878 9.13 18.61 19.96
CA THR A 878 8.75 19.88 20.61
C THR A 878 7.48 19.69 21.47
N LEU A 879 7.23 20.58 22.44
CA LEU A 879 6.00 20.51 23.24
C LEU A 879 4.76 20.71 22.34
N ASP A 880 4.86 21.57 21.34
CA ASP A 880 3.78 21.81 20.37
C ASP A 880 3.48 20.58 19.53
N TYR A 881 4.49 19.86 19.03
CA TYR A 881 4.27 18.57 18.35
C TYR A 881 3.47 17.62 19.23
N LEU A 882 3.87 17.46 20.49
CA LEU A 882 3.20 16.54 21.41
C LEU A 882 1.74 16.94 21.66
N ILE A 883 1.48 18.23 21.86
CA ILE A 883 0.11 18.76 21.99
C ILE A 883 -0.69 18.50 20.71
N ASN A 884 -0.15 18.83 19.54
CA ASN A 884 -0.81 18.65 18.25
C ASN A 884 -1.16 17.19 17.98
N VAL A 885 -0.23 16.26 18.20
CA VAL A 885 -0.48 14.83 18.01
C VAL A 885 -1.53 14.31 18.98
N THR A 886 -1.54 14.81 20.22
CA THR A 886 -2.55 14.42 21.22
C THR A 886 -3.94 14.95 20.92
N THR A 887 -4.03 16.09 20.25
CA THR A 887 -5.32 16.57 19.75
C THR A 887 -5.75 15.83 18.49
N ALA A 888 -4.84 15.47 17.58
CA ALA A 888 -5.23 14.94 16.29
C ALA A 888 -5.51 13.41 16.29
N HIS A 889 -4.66 12.59 16.91
CA HIS A 889 -4.68 11.13 16.67
C HIS A 889 -4.46 10.23 17.90
N SER A 890 -3.76 10.70 18.94
CA SER A 890 -3.37 9.88 20.10
C SER A 890 -3.91 10.44 21.42
N PRO A 891 -4.36 9.62 22.39
CA PRO A 891 -4.68 10.15 23.72
C PRO A 891 -3.44 10.41 24.59
N TYR A 892 -2.22 10.25 24.08
CA TYR A 892 -0.97 10.29 24.87
C TYR A 892 0.07 11.29 24.32
N ASN A 893 0.70 12.07 25.21
CA ASN A 893 1.80 13.02 24.97
C ASN A 893 2.92 12.85 26.02
N GLU A 894 3.41 11.63 26.17
CA GLU A 894 4.35 11.32 27.23
C GLU A 894 5.73 11.97 27.02
N ILE A 895 6.27 12.53 28.11
CA ILE A 895 7.65 12.99 28.25
C ILE A 895 8.29 12.13 29.32
N VAL A 896 9.38 11.45 28.95
CA VAL A 896 10.11 10.56 29.86
C VAL A 896 11.28 11.34 30.45
N LEU A 897 11.28 11.44 31.78
CA LEU A 897 12.36 12.06 32.54
C LEU A 897 13.18 10.98 33.26
N MET A 898 14.48 11.17 33.40
CA MET A 898 15.31 10.39 34.31
C MET A 898 14.91 10.73 35.74
N ARG A 899 14.78 9.72 36.61
CA ARG A 899 14.46 9.96 38.03
C ARG A 899 15.59 10.64 38.79
N ARG A 900 16.82 10.59 38.25
CA ARG A 900 18.02 11.20 38.81
C ARG A 900 18.73 12.04 37.76
N SER A 901 19.07 13.27 38.13
CA SER A 901 20.01 14.12 37.42
C SER A 901 21.45 13.69 37.76
N PRO A 902 22.41 13.84 36.83
CA PRO A 902 23.82 13.68 37.15
C PRO A 902 24.33 14.72 38.16
N ILE A 903 23.63 15.84 38.35
CA ILE A 903 23.96 16.82 39.38
C ILE A 903 23.41 16.33 40.72
N LYS A 904 24.32 15.98 41.64
CA LYS A 904 23.95 15.49 42.97
C LYS A 904 23.33 16.60 43.82
N ASN A 905 22.18 16.30 44.42
CA ASN A 905 21.56 17.05 45.51
C ASN A 905 21.59 16.22 46.80
N LYS A 906 20.98 16.72 47.89
CA LYS A 906 20.87 16.00 49.18
C LYS A 906 20.10 14.67 49.10
N PHE A 907 19.46 14.38 47.98
CA PHE A 907 18.77 13.13 47.66
C PHE A 907 19.46 12.40 46.48
N ASP A 908 20.79 12.55 46.37
CA ASP A 908 21.64 11.87 45.38
C ASP A 908 21.18 12.08 43.92
N GLY A 909 20.82 13.33 43.62
CA GLY A 909 20.44 13.79 42.29
C GLY A 909 18.98 13.49 41.93
N ARG A 910 18.17 12.96 42.85
CA ARG A 910 16.76 12.68 42.58
C ARG A 910 16.01 13.94 42.15
N VAL A 911 15.31 13.84 41.02
CA VAL A 911 14.51 14.92 40.44
C VAL A 911 13.35 15.27 41.37
N GLN A 912 13.20 16.56 41.67
CA GLN A 912 12.15 17.08 42.55
C GLN A 912 11.08 17.80 41.72
N PRO A 913 9.79 17.61 42.01
CA PRO A 913 8.74 18.48 41.48
C PRO A 913 8.96 19.91 41.97
N ASN A 914 8.63 20.89 41.14
CA ASN A 914 8.83 22.31 41.43
C ASN A 914 7.52 23.11 41.49
N CYS A 915 6.39 22.44 41.27
CA CYS A 915 5.05 22.90 41.60
C CYS A 915 4.14 21.70 41.88
N ILE A 916 3.04 21.94 42.59
CA ILE A 916 1.93 20.99 42.70
C ILE A 916 0.80 21.50 41.80
N VAL A 917 0.21 20.62 40.98
CA VAL A 917 -0.88 20.98 40.09
C VAL A 917 -2.19 20.35 40.58
N THR A 918 -3.25 21.17 40.61
CA THR A 918 -4.61 20.73 40.93
C THR A 918 -5.61 21.42 40.00
N PHE A 919 -6.83 20.88 39.93
CA PHE A 919 -7.89 21.34 39.05
C PHE A 919 -9.11 21.78 39.86
N ASP A 920 -9.72 22.90 39.46
CA ASP A 920 -10.89 23.50 40.08
C ASP A 920 -10.71 23.66 41.61
N ASP A 921 -11.73 23.45 42.43
CA ASP A 921 -11.69 23.73 43.88
C ASP A 921 -11.02 22.62 44.74
N ASN A 922 -10.24 21.74 44.12
CA ASN A 922 -9.66 20.56 44.77
C ASN A 922 -8.33 20.85 45.50
N ILE A 923 -8.31 21.79 46.45
CA ILE A 923 -7.17 21.97 47.38
C ILE A 923 -7.49 21.33 48.73
N ASP A 924 -7.18 20.04 48.85
CA ASP A 924 -7.36 19.25 50.08
C ASP A 924 -6.11 19.25 50.98
N GLU A 925 -6.17 18.54 52.11
CA GLU A 925 -5.06 18.44 53.06
C GLU A 925 -3.83 17.73 52.47
N TYR A 926 -4.02 16.75 51.58
CA TYR A 926 -2.92 16.03 50.94
C TYR A 926 -2.18 16.91 49.93
N THR A 927 -2.91 17.72 49.17
CA THR A 927 -2.35 18.71 48.24
C THR A 927 -1.50 19.74 48.99
N LYS A 928 -2.00 20.24 50.12
CA LYS A 928 -1.26 21.16 50.99
C LYS A 928 -0.01 20.51 51.56
N LEU A 929 -0.13 19.27 52.06
CA LEU A 929 1.00 18.51 52.60
C LEU A 929 2.10 18.27 51.56
N ALA A 930 1.74 17.90 50.33
CA ALA A 930 2.69 17.73 49.23
C ALA A 930 3.41 19.05 48.91
N ALA A 931 2.66 20.16 48.78
CA ALA A 931 3.24 21.47 48.51
C ALA A 931 4.19 21.94 49.63
N GLN A 932 3.82 21.72 50.90
CA GLN A 932 4.68 22.01 52.05
C GLN A 932 5.93 21.13 52.07
N TYR A 933 5.80 19.83 51.80
CA TYR A 933 6.94 18.92 51.81
C TYR A 933 7.99 19.29 50.76
N PHE A 934 7.58 19.56 49.53
CA PHE A 934 8.52 19.97 48.48
C PHE A 934 8.90 21.46 48.55
N ASN A 935 8.18 22.25 49.36
CA ASN A 935 8.33 23.71 49.48
C ASN A 935 8.14 24.43 48.14
N VAL A 936 7.00 24.19 47.50
CA VAL A 936 6.68 24.64 46.13
C VAL A 936 5.27 25.24 46.03
N PRO A 937 4.99 26.11 45.05
CA PRO A 937 3.65 26.67 44.87
C PRO A 937 2.63 25.62 44.36
N ILE A 938 1.35 25.89 44.62
CA ILE A 938 0.22 25.18 44.02
C ILE A 938 -0.25 25.97 42.79
N TYR A 939 -0.35 25.32 41.65
CA TYR A 939 -0.97 25.82 40.43
C TYR A 939 -2.38 25.25 40.32
N LYS A 940 -3.37 26.12 40.54
CA LYS A 940 -4.80 25.79 40.48
C LYS A 940 -5.32 26.12 39.09
N ILE A 941 -5.59 25.09 38.29
CA ILE A 941 -6.10 25.24 36.92
C ILE A 941 -7.63 25.21 36.94
N ASN A 942 -8.26 26.26 36.43
CA ASN A 942 -9.71 26.31 36.25
C ASN A 942 -10.10 25.53 34.99
N TYR A 943 -10.29 24.23 35.14
CA TYR A 943 -10.51 23.32 34.03
C TYR A 943 -11.79 23.68 33.26
N ASN A 944 -12.86 24.02 33.98
CA ASN A 944 -14.14 24.38 33.36
C ASN A 944 -14.01 25.63 32.49
N LYS A 945 -13.30 26.65 32.94
CA LYS A 945 -13.13 27.88 32.15
C LYS A 945 -12.28 27.66 30.89
N TYR A 946 -11.19 26.89 30.96
CA TYR A 946 -10.43 26.55 29.75
C TYR A 946 -11.24 25.66 28.79
N ARG A 947 -12.07 24.76 29.31
CA ARG A 947 -12.99 23.96 28.51
C ARG A 947 -14.01 24.84 27.77
N GLU A 948 -14.59 25.82 28.45
CA GLU A 948 -15.50 26.79 27.83
C GLU A 948 -14.81 27.59 26.72
N ILE A 949 -13.59 28.09 26.97
CA ILE A 949 -12.78 28.82 25.98
C ILE A 949 -12.51 27.92 24.76
N ASN A 950 -12.10 26.68 24.97
CA ASN A 950 -11.83 25.74 23.87
C ASN A 950 -13.11 25.42 23.07
N MET A 951 -14.25 25.24 23.74
CA MET A 951 -15.54 25.06 23.06
C MET A 951 -15.95 26.29 22.23
N GLN A 952 -15.73 27.50 22.75
CA GLN A 952 -15.99 28.74 22.02
C GLN A 952 -15.08 28.86 20.81
N ASN A 953 -13.79 28.54 20.94
CA ASN A 953 -12.84 28.51 19.83
C ASN A 953 -13.25 27.49 18.76
N ILE A 954 -13.66 26.29 19.16
CA ILE A 954 -14.17 25.26 18.24
C ILE A 954 -15.38 25.76 17.46
N ASP A 955 -16.40 26.31 18.14
CA ASP A 955 -17.59 26.87 17.48
C ASP A 955 -17.23 28.04 16.55
N LYS A 956 -16.31 28.91 16.99
CA LYS A 956 -15.80 30.04 16.22
C LYS A 956 -15.19 29.59 14.91
N TYR A 957 -14.22 28.66 14.95
CA TYR A 957 -13.45 28.28 13.76
C TYR A 957 -14.24 27.34 12.83
N LEU A 958 -14.99 26.36 13.37
CA LEU A 958 -15.80 25.46 12.54
C LEU A 958 -16.90 26.19 11.76
N ASN A 959 -17.54 27.20 12.38
CA ASN A 959 -18.56 27.98 11.70
C ASN A 959 -18.00 29.22 10.98
N GLY A 960 -16.68 29.40 10.99
CA GLY A 960 -16.01 30.56 10.41
C GLY A 960 -16.47 31.91 10.98
N LYS A 961 -16.87 31.99 12.25
CA LYS A 961 -17.29 33.23 12.93
C LYS A 961 -16.08 34.06 13.38
N ILE A 962 -15.23 34.46 12.42
CA ILE A 962 -14.00 35.21 12.70
C ILE A 962 -14.23 36.72 12.62
N GLU A 963 -13.77 37.47 13.63
CA GLU A 963 -13.72 38.94 13.62
C GLU A 963 -12.31 39.48 13.36
N LYS A 964 -11.31 38.59 13.49
CA LYS A 964 -9.91 38.76 13.13
C LYS A 964 -9.28 37.39 12.86
N PHE A 965 -8.19 37.33 12.10
CA PHE A 965 -7.44 36.10 11.87
C PHE A 965 -5.93 36.36 11.81
N ASP A 966 -5.24 36.01 12.90
CA ASP A 966 -3.79 36.20 13.06
C ASP A 966 -3.03 34.86 13.21
N ASN A 967 -1.68 34.92 13.29
CA ASN A 967 -0.86 33.72 13.47
C ASN A 967 -1.24 32.94 14.74
N ASN A 968 -1.62 33.64 15.81
CA ASN A 968 -2.02 32.99 17.05
C ASN A 968 -3.37 32.24 16.90
N ASP A 969 -4.28 32.69 16.04
CA ASP A 969 -5.46 31.88 15.68
C ASP A 969 -5.06 30.55 15.00
N ILE A 970 -4.04 30.56 14.13
CA ILE A 970 -3.52 29.34 13.47
C ILE A 970 -2.93 28.38 14.52
N GLU A 971 -2.08 28.88 15.41
CA GLU A 971 -1.48 28.07 16.49
C GLU A 971 -2.54 27.49 17.43
N ILE A 972 -3.59 28.26 17.77
CA ILE A 972 -4.74 27.79 18.55
C ILE A 972 -5.46 26.67 17.81
N ILE A 973 -5.72 26.81 16.51
CA ILE A 973 -6.38 25.76 15.70
C ILE A 973 -5.58 24.45 15.76
N PHE A 974 -4.27 24.52 15.54
CA PHE A 974 -3.42 23.33 15.59
C PHE A 974 -3.42 22.68 16.98
N SER A 975 -3.34 23.47 18.04
CA SER A 975 -3.18 23.00 19.42
C SER A 975 -4.49 22.68 20.15
N THR A 976 -5.66 23.05 19.61
CA THR A 976 -6.98 22.83 20.24
C THR A 976 -7.46 21.40 20.04
N ASP A 977 -7.99 20.80 21.12
CA ASP A 977 -8.63 19.49 21.09
C ASP A 977 -10.11 19.58 20.66
N PHE A 978 -10.45 19.11 19.46
CA PHE A 978 -11.83 19.06 18.95
C PHE A 978 -12.63 17.84 19.47
N GLY A 979 -12.12 17.13 20.48
CA GLY A 979 -12.75 15.94 21.04
C GLY A 979 -12.98 14.84 19.99
N ASN A 980 -14.23 14.35 19.88
CA ASN A 980 -14.59 13.29 18.94
C ASN A 980 -14.51 13.72 17.46
N LEU A 981 -14.50 15.03 17.18
CA LEU A 981 -14.46 15.56 15.82
C LEU A 981 -13.04 15.59 15.22
N ASN A 982 -11.98 15.43 16.03
CA ASN A 982 -10.59 15.56 15.56
C ASN A 982 -10.25 14.65 14.37
N ARG A 983 -10.83 13.45 14.29
CA ARG A 983 -10.58 12.53 13.17
C ARG A 983 -11.14 13.01 11.83
N ASN A 984 -12.09 13.95 11.86
CA ASN A 984 -12.82 14.45 10.70
C ASN A 984 -12.46 15.90 10.36
N VAL A 985 -11.64 16.58 11.18
CA VAL A 985 -11.29 17.99 10.99
C VAL A 985 -9.88 18.10 10.46
N ASN A 986 -9.75 18.46 9.18
CA ASN A 986 -8.47 18.84 8.59
C ASN A 986 -8.10 20.26 9.02
N LYS A 987 -7.21 20.36 10.01
CA LYS A 987 -6.79 21.65 10.59
C LYS A 987 -6.01 22.53 9.62
N VAL A 988 -5.25 21.95 8.69
CA VAL A 988 -4.51 22.68 7.66
C VAL A 988 -5.48 23.33 6.68
N GLU A 989 -6.40 22.53 6.14
CA GLU A 989 -7.45 23.00 5.24
C GLU A 989 -8.30 24.10 5.89
N MET A 990 -8.70 23.90 7.15
CA MET A 990 -9.45 24.91 7.90
C MET A 990 -8.69 26.24 8.01
N CYS A 991 -7.37 26.21 8.29
CA CYS A 991 -6.57 27.44 8.32
C CYS A 991 -6.51 28.12 6.94
N ILE A 992 -6.40 27.36 5.85
CA ILE A 992 -6.41 27.90 4.47
C ILE A 992 -7.76 28.57 4.18
N GLN A 993 -8.87 27.90 4.51
CA GLN A 993 -10.23 28.42 4.29
C GLN A 993 -10.51 29.67 5.12
N LEU A 994 -10.11 29.70 6.39
CA LEU A 994 -10.28 30.86 7.26
C LEU A 994 -9.39 32.03 6.83
N SER A 995 -8.17 31.77 6.37
CA SER A 995 -7.30 32.81 5.78
C SER A 995 -7.97 33.44 4.56
N LYS A 996 -8.55 32.63 3.66
CA LYS A 996 -9.26 33.10 2.47
C LYS A 996 -10.52 33.88 2.83
N LYS A 997 -11.27 33.41 3.83
CA LYS A 997 -12.45 34.13 4.34
C LYS A 997 -12.06 35.49 4.92
N ALA A 998 -11.02 35.55 5.73
CA ALA A 998 -10.51 36.80 6.32
C ALA A 998 -10.11 37.82 5.23
N LEU A 999 -9.51 37.36 4.13
CA LEU A 999 -9.21 38.20 2.97
C LEU A 999 -10.51 38.73 2.32
N ASN A 1000 -11.47 37.85 2.05
CA ASN A 1000 -12.74 38.22 1.41
C ASN A 1000 -13.60 39.18 2.26
N GLU A 1001 -13.51 39.09 3.58
CA GLU A 1001 -14.23 39.94 4.53
C GLU A 1001 -13.45 41.21 4.91
N ASN A 1002 -12.30 41.47 4.27
CA ASN A 1002 -11.39 42.59 4.54
C ASN A 1002 -10.87 42.65 5.99
N LEU A 1003 -10.76 41.50 6.66
CA LEU A 1003 -10.16 41.39 7.99
C LEU A 1003 -8.62 41.39 7.91
N ILE A 1004 -8.07 40.96 6.76
CA ILE A 1004 -6.65 41.02 6.41
C ILE A 1004 -6.49 41.49 4.96
N ASN A 1005 -5.32 42.04 4.62
CA ASN A 1005 -4.98 42.40 3.25
C ASN A 1005 -4.28 41.24 2.50
N SER A 1006 -3.98 41.42 1.22
CA SER A 1006 -3.36 40.38 0.38
C SER A 1006 -1.97 39.95 0.85
N GLU A 1007 -1.13 40.89 1.32
CA GLU A 1007 0.20 40.58 1.87
C GLU A 1007 0.06 39.73 3.13
N GLN A 1008 -0.79 40.16 4.05
CA GLN A 1008 -1.12 39.42 5.27
C GLN A 1008 -1.70 38.03 4.98
N TYR A 1009 -2.50 37.87 3.93
CA TYR A 1009 -3.00 36.56 3.52
C TYR A 1009 -1.86 35.61 3.16
N TYR A 1010 -0.93 36.02 2.31
CA TYR A 1010 0.22 35.20 1.98
C TYR A 1010 1.13 34.94 3.19
N ASP A 1011 1.27 35.90 4.09
CA ASP A 1011 2.01 35.71 5.33
C ASP A 1011 1.34 34.66 6.24
N ARG A 1012 0.01 34.59 6.28
CA ARG A 1012 -0.71 33.50 6.98
C ARG A 1012 -0.47 32.15 6.32
N ILE A 1013 -0.51 32.08 4.99
CA ILE A 1013 -0.25 30.84 4.25
C ILE A 1013 1.18 30.35 4.49
N GLN A 1014 2.17 31.26 4.42
CA GLN A 1014 3.56 30.94 4.73
C GLN A 1014 3.73 30.49 6.19
N HIS A 1015 3.03 31.16 7.12
CA HIS A 1015 3.05 30.76 8.52
C HIS A 1015 2.45 29.37 8.76
N ILE A 1016 1.43 28.94 8.01
CA ILE A 1016 0.91 27.56 8.10
C ILE A 1016 2.00 26.55 7.73
N VAL A 1017 2.71 26.79 6.61
CA VAL A 1017 3.82 25.93 6.15
C VAL A 1017 4.93 25.90 7.20
N ASP A 1018 5.40 27.07 7.63
CA ASP A 1018 6.49 27.17 8.59
C ASP A 1018 6.13 26.57 9.94
N TYR A 1019 4.94 26.84 10.48
CA TYR A 1019 4.48 26.26 11.73
C TYR A 1019 4.35 24.74 11.66
N SER A 1020 3.95 24.20 10.50
CA SER A 1020 3.83 22.76 10.30
C SER A 1020 5.21 22.09 10.24
N GLU A 1021 6.17 22.67 9.52
CA GLU A 1021 7.54 22.14 9.42
C GLU A 1021 8.34 22.31 10.72
N GLU A 1022 8.19 23.43 11.42
CA GLU A 1022 8.86 23.72 12.70
C GLU A 1022 8.37 22.85 13.86
N ASN A 1023 7.19 22.25 13.71
CA ASN A 1023 6.58 21.39 14.71
C ASN A 1023 6.32 19.98 14.19
N ASP A 1024 6.91 19.60 13.05
CA ASP A 1024 6.79 18.26 12.45
C ASP A 1024 5.34 17.77 12.32
N ILE A 1025 4.42 18.67 11.98
CA ILE A 1025 3.00 18.37 11.76
C ILE A 1025 2.86 17.74 10.38
N VAL A 1026 2.29 16.54 10.33
CA VAL A 1026 2.02 15.85 9.06
C VAL A 1026 0.93 16.61 8.30
N VAL A 1027 1.27 17.03 7.07
CA VAL A 1027 0.36 17.71 6.14
C VAL A 1027 0.03 16.75 4.99
N ASN A 1028 -1.25 16.65 4.62
CA ASN A 1028 -1.67 15.81 3.50
C ASN A 1028 -1.10 16.34 2.18
N LEU A 1029 -0.75 15.45 1.24
CA LEU A 1029 -0.17 15.86 -0.04
C LEU A 1029 -1.02 16.90 -0.80
N ASN A 1030 -2.35 16.74 -0.77
CA ASN A 1030 -3.26 17.67 -1.45
C ASN A 1030 -3.19 19.08 -0.87
N ASP A 1031 -3.16 19.21 0.47
CA ASP A 1031 -3.04 20.50 1.14
C ASP A 1031 -1.68 21.14 0.86
N LEU A 1032 -0.62 20.33 0.80
CA LEU A 1032 0.73 20.76 0.49
C LEU A 1032 0.83 21.33 -0.94
N VAL A 1033 0.17 20.69 -1.91
CA VAL A 1033 0.04 21.21 -3.28
C VAL A 1033 -0.73 22.53 -3.30
N ILE A 1034 -1.82 22.64 -2.54
CA ILE A 1034 -2.61 23.88 -2.46
C ILE A 1034 -1.77 25.03 -1.88
N LEU A 1035 -1.07 24.80 -0.76
CA LEU A 1035 -0.20 25.79 -0.13
C LEU A 1035 0.90 26.27 -1.10
N ASN A 1036 1.57 25.33 -1.79
CA ASN A 1036 2.62 25.66 -2.75
C ASN A 1036 2.09 26.43 -3.96
N ASN A 1037 0.92 26.08 -4.48
CA ASN A 1037 0.30 26.81 -5.59
C ASN A 1037 -0.05 28.24 -5.18
N ILE A 1038 -0.60 28.44 -3.97
CA ILE A 1038 -0.92 29.79 -3.47
C ILE A 1038 0.35 30.62 -3.34
N LEU A 1039 1.42 30.08 -2.75
CA LEU A 1039 2.69 30.79 -2.56
C LEU A 1039 3.41 31.07 -3.88
N SER A 1040 3.35 30.16 -4.86
CA SER A 1040 3.97 30.36 -6.18
C SER A 1040 3.30 31.50 -6.96
N ASN A 1041 1.97 31.65 -6.85
CA ASN A 1041 1.24 32.76 -7.47
C ASN A 1041 1.61 34.13 -6.90
N ARG A 1042 2.09 34.21 -5.63
CA ARG A 1042 2.61 35.45 -5.04
C ARG A 1042 3.85 35.93 -5.79
N ILE A 1043 4.77 35.00 -6.08
CA ILE A 1043 6.05 35.29 -6.76
C ILE A 1043 5.77 35.82 -8.17
N GLU A 1044 4.85 35.21 -8.92
CA GLU A 1044 4.48 35.70 -10.25
C GLU A 1044 3.84 37.10 -10.23
N VAL A 1045 3.07 37.44 -9.19
CA VAL A 1045 2.46 38.77 -9.05
C VAL A 1045 3.49 39.82 -8.65
N GLU A 1046 4.38 39.52 -7.69
CA GLU A 1046 5.45 40.41 -7.26
C GLU A 1046 6.48 40.67 -8.37
N GLU A 1047 6.85 39.65 -9.16
CA GLU A 1047 7.73 39.80 -10.33
C GLU A 1047 7.09 40.66 -11.44
N ASN A 1048 5.79 40.54 -11.66
CA ASN A 1048 5.05 41.34 -12.64
C ASN A 1048 4.81 42.80 -12.19
N GLU A 1049 4.80 43.08 -10.89
CA GLU A 1049 4.74 44.44 -10.34
C GLU A 1049 6.12 45.11 -10.30
N LEU A 1050 7.20 44.37 -10.04
CA LEU A 1050 8.59 44.86 -10.14
C LEU A 1050 9.03 45.12 -11.59
N ALA A 1051 8.40 44.47 -12.57
CA ALA A 1051 8.62 44.69 -13.99
C ALA A 1051 7.83 45.89 -14.58
N LYS A 1052 6.97 46.54 -13.80
CA LYS A 1052 6.24 47.77 -14.15
C LYS A 1052 6.88 48.98 -13.48
#